data_AF-A0AAD3DPB3-F1
#
_entry.id   AF-A0AAD3DPB3-F1
#
_cell.length_a   1.000
_cell.length_b   1.000
_cell.length_c   1.000
_cell.angle_alpha   90.00
_cell.angle_beta   90.00
_cell.angle_gamma   90.00
#
_symmetry.space_group_name_H-M   'P 1'
#
loop_
_entity.id
_entity.type
_entity.pdbx_description
1 polymer ?
#
loop_
_entity_poly.entity_id
_entity_poly.type
_entity_poly.pdbx_seq_one_letter_code
_entity_poly.pdbx_strand_id
1 'polypeptide(L)'
;MSGDMPTWSRASQAAGGWRNRSHLLDGTGPSGINVDLSGGWYDAGDHLKLHLPLGVSASLLAYSALTWESAYRAAGEWDIAVRNLDWVASYLSKCHYQASDTPTSNAFVGQVGDVDTDHNTWWGRPEQQPQGGSQGSAGWRPVHVITSAGGKGADIVGEAVAALTGAALLLKRAGAYSAPSKAQALLTRARQLFAFAKTVPSTWTPPSGSNAYPSSSYNDDMAWAAAWLCRADVDAGVSVGSSTYCAAALPYWDAAKYGSLDVSWDNMAGPAALLLRDTGAGGATYIASYDDFINRLLTTWTSSVPSCSTGNVPCLTNGGLVWYNDWGSNRYTANVAMAALASARSDGGAGLALTPAARVSRHCWAKKQLSYMLGDNSLSQSYVVGFKPTAQHNAPQKPHHRSSSCSPDYSVTCDWTALDLSGPNPSVLAGALVGGPARDDSYTDNRRDYMKNEVALDFNAGFTAALAGLTDLEQGLQKIGCSWTSYCAIACSAPSPSPPSPSPSPKPPPPPSPYPSPPPPSPYPSPKPPPPPSPFPSPPPPSPYPSPKPPPPPSPFPSPPPPSPYPSPKPPPPPSPYPSPPPPSPYPSPKPPPPPSPFPSPPPPSPYPSPKPPPPPSPYPSPPPPSPYPSPKPPPPPSPFPSPPPPSPYPSPKPPPPPSPFPSPPPPSPYPSPKPPPPPSPFPSPPPPSPYPSPKPPPPPSPYPSPPPPSPYPSPKPPPPPSPFPSPPPPSPYPSPKPPPPPSPYPSPPPPSPYPSPKPPPPPSPYPSPPPPSPYPSPKPPSPSPSPKPPPPPSPKPSPPPSPFPSPPPKPSPSPPPNPSPSPPPKPSSSPPPKAPPPPPPKASPPPSPSPTPTCDANDYACKECSDSDITAAPSCRTCVSSMRSIGQDPWRCFSSCTKGKNAISDSTMQGVCLAECVPTTAAKDNDWACDQYCGDASLVGKNTTRFRQCVTCLQGVSCSSAAWSCQNCMQVANGRSDAEAARSFCFSCVTNPSYYGYEWDCGDCTQKYKTTTERTACITNRVKSSGRKLLPGA
;
A
#
# COMPACT_ATOMS: atom_id res chain seq x y z
N MET A 1 5.43 -15.15 10.36
CA MET A 1 4.67 -15.30 11.63
C MET A 1 5.63 -15.46 12.79
N SER A 2 5.29 -14.84 13.93
CA SER A 2 5.93 -14.95 15.25
C SER A 2 4.90 -15.47 16.27
N GLY A 3 5.32 -15.90 17.46
CA GLY A 3 4.44 -16.39 18.52
C GLY A 3 4.12 -17.88 18.42
N ASP A 4 3.04 -18.30 19.09
CA ASP A 4 2.58 -19.69 19.10
C ASP A 4 1.85 -20.01 17.78
N MET A 5 2.63 -20.48 16.79
CA MET A 5 2.21 -20.70 15.40
C MET A 5 0.86 -21.44 15.28
N PRO A 6 -0.17 -20.84 14.67
CA PRO A 6 -1.50 -21.44 14.65
C PRO A 6 -1.53 -22.68 13.74
N THR A 7 -2.25 -23.72 14.17
CA THR A 7 -2.35 -25.01 13.47
C THR A 7 -2.99 -24.92 12.09
N TRP A 8 -3.70 -23.83 11.77
CA TRP A 8 -4.24 -23.58 10.43
C TRP A 8 -3.21 -23.00 9.44
N SER A 9 -2.03 -22.57 9.91
CA SER A 9 -1.00 -22.00 9.04
C SER A 9 -0.33 -23.09 8.21
N ARG A 10 -0.35 -22.94 6.87
CA ARG A 10 0.31 -23.86 5.92
C ARG A 10 1.83 -24.01 6.18
N ALA A 11 2.44 -23.05 6.87
CA ALA A 11 3.85 -23.11 7.25
C ALA A 11 4.11 -23.84 8.58
N SER A 12 3.10 -24.11 9.40
CA SER A 12 3.28 -24.75 10.72
C SER A 12 3.66 -26.22 10.59
N GLN A 13 4.65 -26.69 11.37
CA GLN A 13 4.97 -28.12 11.50
C GLN A 13 3.75 -28.95 11.93
N ALA A 14 2.83 -28.39 12.71
CA ALA A 14 1.57 -29.05 13.08
C ALA A 14 0.61 -29.27 11.88
N ALA A 15 0.88 -28.63 10.73
CA ALA A 15 0.17 -28.77 9.46
C ALA A 15 1.06 -29.38 8.35
N GLY A 16 2.23 -29.93 8.68
CA GLY A 16 3.20 -30.47 7.72
C GLY A 16 4.15 -29.45 7.08
N GLY A 17 4.18 -28.21 7.58
CA GLY A 17 5.14 -27.18 7.21
C GLY A 17 6.47 -27.26 7.98
N TRP A 18 7.24 -26.17 7.96
CA TRP A 18 8.63 -26.10 8.45
C TRP A 18 8.88 -25.03 9.53
N ARG A 19 7.90 -24.19 9.86
CA ARG A 19 7.91 -23.20 10.95
C ARG A 19 7.26 -23.76 12.23
N ASN A 20 7.67 -23.29 13.39
CA ASN A 20 7.06 -23.68 14.68
C ASN A 20 7.02 -22.47 15.64
N ARG A 21 6.62 -22.67 16.90
CA ARG A 21 6.43 -21.61 17.90
C ARG A 21 7.73 -20.89 18.28
N SER A 22 7.75 -19.57 18.18
CA SER A 22 8.93 -18.71 18.38
C SER A 22 8.59 -17.44 19.13
N HIS A 23 9.58 -16.86 19.82
CA HIS A 23 9.46 -15.52 20.44
C HIS A 23 8.19 -15.33 21.31
N LEU A 24 8.00 -16.27 22.23
CA LEU A 24 6.88 -16.35 23.16
C LEU A 24 7.06 -15.44 24.39
N LEU A 25 8.29 -15.02 24.68
CA LEU A 25 8.61 -14.03 25.72
C LEU A 25 8.64 -12.58 25.21
N ASP A 26 8.24 -12.33 23.95
CA ASP A 26 8.11 -10.97 23.42
C ASP A 26 7.13 -10.18 24.32
N GLY A 27 7.63 -9.12 24.96
CA GLY A 27 6.86 -8.27 25.87
C GLY A 27 6.79 -8.72 27.35
N THR A 28 7.01 -10.00 27.65
CA THR A 28 7.00 -10.54 29.02
C THR A 28 8.37 -10.90 29.58
N GLY A 29 9.40 -11.01 28.74
CA GLY A 29 10.78 -11.23 29.17
C GLY A 29 11.43 -9.98 29.81
N PRO A 30 12.68 -10.07 30.30
CA PRO A 30 13.41 -8.97 30.95
C PRO A 30 13.57 -7.68 30.13
N SER A 31 13.45 -7.76 28.80
CA SER A 31 13.49 -6.63 27.86
C SER A 31 12.10 -6.08 27.50
N GLY A 32 11.05 -6.59 28.15
CA GLY A 32 9.64 -6.31 27.87
C GLY A 32 9.01 -5.25 28.77
N ILE A 33 7.71 -5.04 28.56
CA ILE A 33 6.85 -4.08 29.28
C ILE A 33 5.78 -4.80 30.12
N ASN A 34 6.03 -6.07 30.47
CA ASN A 34 5.17 -6.96 31.25
C ASN A 34 3.75 -7.16 30.66
N VAL A 35 3.66 -7.27 29.33
CA VAL A 35 2.44 -7.70 28.61
C VAL A 35 2.81 -8.70 27.52
N ASP A 36 1.93 -9.67 27.27
CA ASP A 36 2.08 -10.60 26.15
C ASP A 36 2.03 -9.86 24.81
N LEU A 37 3.16 -9.88 24.09
CA LEU A 37 3.28 -9.40 22.71
C LEU A 37 3.68 -10.55 21.77
N SER A 38 3.46 -11.81 22.14
CA SER A 38 3.61 -12.94 21.22
C SER A 38 2.56 -12.86 20.10
N GLY A 39 2.92 -13.32 18.90
CA GLY A 39 2.07 -13.25 17.71
C GLY A 39 2.57 -12.26 16.66
N GLY A 40 1.74 -12.00 15.66
CA GLY A 40 2.06 -11.13 14.53
C GLY A 40 2.96 -11.80 13.48
N TRP A 41 3.61 -10.98 12.67
CA TRP A 41 4.55 -11.40 11.63
C TRP A 41 5.97 -10.89 11.93
N TYR A 42 6.97 -11.55 11.35
CA TYR A 42 8.30 -10.96 11.22
C TYR A 42 8.33 -10.16 9.93
N ASP A 43 9.20 -9.16 9.88
CA ASP A 43 9.21 -8.17 8.83
C ASP A 43 9.77 -8.69 7.50
N ALA A 44 10.99 -9.22 7.52
CA ALA A 44 11.68 -9.63 6.30
C ALA A 44 12.42 -10.96 6.48
N GLY A 45 13.72 -10.99 6.15
CA GLY A 45 14.60 -12.14 6.35
C GLY A 45 15.03 -12.38 7.80
N ASP A 46 14.48 -11.61 8.73
CA ASP A 46 14.87 -11.45 10.12
C ASP A 46 13.76 -11.89 11.10
N HIS A 47 13.91 -11.57 12.38
CA HIS A 47 12.91 -11.88 13.40
C HIS A 47 12.39 -10.64 14.15
N LEU A 48 12.64 -9.44 13.61
CA LEU A 48 12.08 -8.18 14.11
C LEU A 48 10.56 -8.09 13.87
N LYS A 49 9.89 -7.23 14.62
CA LYS A 49 8.48 -6.86 14.38
C LYS A 49 8.39 -5.34 14.28
N LEU A 50 8.51 -4.84 13.05
CA LEU A 50 8.53 -3.42 12.71
C LEU A 50 7.10 -2.99 12.32
N HIS A 51 6.50 -2.05 13.06
CA HIS A 51 5.04 -1.87 12.97
C HIS A 51 4.57 -1.01 11.78
N LEU A 52 5.45 -0.19 11.19
CA LEU A 52 5.17 0.55 9.96
C LEU A 52 4.93 -0.43 8.77
N PRO A 53 5.93 -1.20 8.28
CA PRO A 53 5.73 -2.14 7.18
C PRO A 53 4.73 -3.26 7.50
N LEU A 54 4.65 -3.74 8.74
CA LEU A 54 3.64 -4.72 9.16
C LEU A 54 2.21 -4.16 9.05
N GLY A 55 2.01 -2.90 9.44
CA GLY A 55 0.73 -2.19 9.33
C GLY A 55 0.34 -1.97 7.87
N VAL A 56 1.24 -1.37 7.07
CA VAL A 56 1.09 -1.20 5.60
C VAL A 56 0.74 -2.52 4.92
N SER A 57 1.44 -3.60 5.27
CA SER A 57 1.23 -4.89 4.62
C SER A 57 -0.13 -5.50 4.97
N ALA A 58 -0.54 -5.42 6.23
CA ALA A 58 -1.85 -5.89 6.66
C ALA A 58 -2.99 -5.02 6.11
N SER A 59 -2.80 -3.69 6.04
CA SER A 59 -3.80 -2.76 5.50
C SER A 59 -3.95 -2.91 3.97
N LEU A 60 -2.87 -3.05 3.21
CA LEU A 60 -2.91 -3.34 1.76
C LEU A 60 -3.49 -4.72 1.42
N LEU A 61 -3.19 -5.76 2.21
CA LEU A 61 -3.81 -7.08 2.05
C LEU A 61 -5.31 -7.05 2.39
N ALA A 62 -5.72 -6.26 3.39
CA ALA A 62 -7.14 -6.04 3.67
C ALA A 62 -7.84 -5.25 2.56
N TYR A 63 -7.19 -4.22 2.00
CA TYR A 63 -7.68 -3.49 0.82
C TYR A 63 -7.89 -4.45 -0.34
N SER A 64 -6.90 -5.29 -0.65
CA SER A 64 -6.99 -6.29 -1.71
C SER A 64 -8.21 -7.20 -1.57
N ALA A 65 -8.37 -7.83 -0.41
CA ALA A 65 -9.47 -8.76 -0.18
C ALA A 65 -10.84 -8.07 -0.21
N LEU A 66 -10.96 -6.84 0.30
CA LEU A 66 -12.21 -6.07 0.29
C LEU A 66 -12.51 -5.33 -1.03
N THR A 67 -11.57 -5.32 -1.97
CA THR A 67 -11.70 -4.67 -3.30
C THR A 67 -11.90 -5.68 -4.42
N TRP A 68 -11.35 -6.90 -4.28
CA TRP A 68 -11.51 -8.02 -5.21
C TRP A 68 -12.02 -9.29 -4.51
N GLU A 69 -13.03 -9.13 -3.64
CA GLU A 69 -13.67 -10.19 -2.85
C GLU A 69 -14.11 -11.39 -3.73
N SER A 70 -14.56 -11.13 -4.96
CA SER A 70 -14.88 -12.13 -5.98
C SER A 70 -13.71 -13.04 -6.33
N ALA A 71 -12.52 -12.48 -6.63
CA ALA A 71 -11.33 -13.26 -6.97
C ALA A 71 -10.86 -14.13 -5.79
N TYR A 72 -10.81 -13.58 -4.57
CA TYR A 72 -10.44 -14.35 -3.37
C TYR A 72 -11.39 -15.51 -3.08
N ARG A 73 -12.70 -15.30 -3.26
CA ARG A 73 -13.70 -16.36 -3.08
C ARG A 73 -13.61 -17.42 -4.18
N ALA A 74 -13.42 -17.02 -5.44
CA ALA A 74 -13.25 -17.95 -6.56
C ALA A 74 -11.96 -18.78 -6.47
N ALA A 75 -10.88 -18.20 -5.94
CA ALA A 75 -9.61 -18.89 -5.69
C ALA A 75 -9.62 -19.77 -4.43
N GLY A 76 -10.65 -19.68 -3.58
CA GLY A 76 -10.71 -20.37 -2.27
C GLY A 76 -9.82 -19.76 -1.18
N GLU A 77 -9.08 -18.69 -1.46
CA GLU A 77 -8.15 -18.04 -0.53
C GLU A 77 -8.84 -16.98 0.38
N TRP A 78 -10.14 -16.70 0.20
CA TRP A 78 -10.89 -15.75 1.05
C TRP A 78 -10.72 -16.01 2.55
N ASP A 79 -11.10 -17.19 3.04
CA ASP A 79 -11.02 -17.54 4.46
C ASP A 79 -9.54 -17.62 4.94
N ILE A 80 -8.60 -17.77 4.02
CA ILE A 80 -7.16 -17.74 4.28
C ILE A 80 -6.68 -16.30 4.48
N ALA A 81 -7.15 -15.34 3.69
CA ALA A 81 -6.89 -13.91 3.89
C ALA A 81 -7.48 -13.43 5.23
N VAL A 82 -8.75 -13.74 5.51
CA VAL A 82 -9.44 -13.31 6.75
C VAL A 82 -8.68 -13.78 8.00
N ARG A 83 -8.32 -15.06 8.11
CA ARG A 83 -7.62 -15.58 9.30
C ARG A 83 -6.17 -15.09 9.44
N ASN A 84 -5.49 -14.82 8.32
CA ASN A 84 -4.14 -14.23 8.34
C ASN A 84 -4.16 -12.78 8.82
N LEU A 85 -5.17 -12.00 8.43
CA LEU A 85 -5.31 -10.60 8.85
C LEU A 85 -5.88 -10.49 10.27
N ASP A 86 -6.75 -11.41 10.68
CA ASP A 86 -7.18 -11.54 12.08
C ASP A 86 -6.00 -11.87 13.02
N TRP A 87 -5.03 -12.69 12.57
CA TRP A 87 -3.80 -12.97 13.34
C TRP A 87 -3.00 -11.69 13.63
N VAL A 88 -2.84 -10.82 12.63
CA VAL A 88 -2.11 -9.55 12.78
C VAL A 88 -2.93 -8.53 13.57
N ALA A 89 -4.22 -8.38 13.30
CA ALA A 89 -5.10 -7.47 14.04
C ALA A 89 -5.22 -7.86 15.53
N SER A 90 -5.19 -9.15 15.84
CA SER A 90 -5.11 -9.66 17.22
C SER A 90 -3.80 -9.25 17.89
N TYR A 91 -2.68 -9.32 17.18
CA TYR A 91 -1.37 -8.88 17.67
C TYR A 91 -1.30 -7.36 17.84
N LEU A 92 -1.76 -6.57 16.87
CA LEU A 92 -1.86 -5.10 16.96
C LEU A 92 -2.75 -4.67 18.15
N SER A 93 -3.79 -5.44 18.47
CA SER A 93 -4.62 -5.21 19.65
C SER A 93 -3.88 -5.48 20.98
N LYS A 94 -2.88 -6.37 21.01
CA LYS A 94 -1.95 -6.51 22.14
C LYS A 94 -0.97 -5.34 22.20
N CYS A 95 -0.45 -4.88 21.05
CA CYS A 95 0.45 -3.74 20.95
C CYS A 95 -0.19 -2.43 21.45
N HIS A 96 -1.51 -2.29 21.38
CA HIS A 96 -2.28 -1.24 22.05
C HIS A 96 -2.50 -1.59 23.54
N TYR A 97 -1.41 -1.82 24.28
CA TYR A 97 -1.46 -2.39 25.63
C TYR A 97 -2.08 -1.44 26.67
N GLN A 98 -1.93 -0.12 26.49
CA GLN A 98 -2.65 0.90 27.23
C GLN A 98 -3.72 1.52 26.32
N ALA A 99 -4.94 1.00 26.40
CA ALA A 99 -6.10 1.54 25.71
C ALA A 99 -6.92 2.46 26.61
N SER A 100 -7.32 3.60 26.07
CA SER A 100 -8.20 4.56 26.73
C SER A 100 -8.98 5.39 25.73
N ASP A 101 -10.22 5.74 26.06
CA ASP A 101 -10.99 6.73 25.32
C ASP A 101 -10.47 8.17 25.56
N THR A 102 -9.60 8.38 26.55
CA THR A 102 -8.79 9.60 26.68
C THR A 102 -7.54 9.48 25.79
N PRO A 103 -7.42 10.24 24.69
CA PRO A 103 -6.39 10.02 23.68
C PRO A 103 -4.97 10.06 24.26
N THR A 104 -4.70 11.03 25.13
CA THR A 104 -3.38 11.25 25.74
C THR A 104 -2.93 10.13 26.67
N SER A 105 -3.84 9.29 27.17
CA SER A 105 -3.58 8.16 28.07
C SER A 105 -3.29 6.84 27.33
N ASN A 106 -3.20 6.85 26.00
CA ASN A 106 -2.88 5.67 25.22
C ASN A 106 -1.36 5.47 25.08
N ALA A 107 -0.96 4.21 24.87
CA ALA A 107 0.36 3.86 24.39
C ALA A 107 0.28 2.69 23.40
N PHE A 108 1.22 2.65 22.46
CA PHE A 108 1.28 1.64 21.40
C PHE A 108 2.71 1.11 21.23
N VAL A 109 2.90 -0.16 20.91
CA VAL A 109 4.22 -0.73 20.61
C VAL A 109 4.60 -0.43 19.16
N GLY A 110 5.64 0.38 18.96
CA GLY A 110 6.17 0.70 17.63
C GLY A 110 7.17 -0.33 17.10
N GLN A 111 7.87 -1.05 17.99
CA GLN A 111 8.84 -2.07 17.59
C GLN A 111 9.02 -3.15 18.67
N VAL A 112 9.30 -4.39 18.24
CA VAL A 112 9.84 -5.44 19.12
C VAL A 112 11.08 -6.05 18.47
N GLY A 113 12.18 -6.12 19.22
CA GLY A 113 13.53 -6.34 18.71
C GLY A 113 14.23 -5.03 18.34
N ASP A 114 15.56 -5.03 18.33
CA ASP A 114 16.37 -3.96 17.73
C ASP A 114 17.26 -4.54 16.62
N VAL A 115 17.46 -3.76 15.56
CA VAL A 115 18.16 -4.20 14.34
C VAL A 115 19.57 -4.66 14.67
N ASP A 116 20.31 -3.87 15.44
CA ASP A 116 21.72 -4.11 15.74
C ASP A 116 21.92 -5.46 16.45
N THR A 117 21.01 -5.84 17.35
CA THR A 117 21.05 -7.15 18.02
C THR A 117 20.54 -8.27 17.13
N ASP A 118 19.30 -8.20 16.62
CA ASP A 118 18.68 -9.32 15.89
C ASP A 118 19.44 -9.64 14.60
N HIS A 119 19.99 -8.62 13.92
CA HIS A 119 20.70 -8.82 12.67
C HIS A 119 22.15 -9.31 12.87
N ASN A 120 22.91 -8.75 13.81
CA ASN A 120 24.34 -9.07 13.96
C ASN A 120 24.65 -10.24 14.91
N THR A 121 23.74 -10.58 15.83
CA THR A 121 24.00 -11.65 16.82
C THR A 121 23.36 -12.99 16.48
N TRP A 122 22.40 -13.03 15.54
CA TRP A 122 21.67 -14.26 15.20
C TRP A 122 21.43 -14.46 13.69
N TRP A 123 21.86 -15.62 13.21
CA TRP A 123 21.33 -16.26 12.01
C TRP A 123 20.96 -17.69 12.39
N GLY A 124 19.72 -18.11 12.13
CA GLY A 124 19.22 -19.40 12.60
C GLY A 124 17.70 -19.47 12.64
N ARG A 125 17.15 -20.52 13.29
CA ARG A 125 15.69 -20.68 13.45
C ARG A 125 15.15 -19.72 14.53
N PRO A 126 14.04 -18.99 14.30
CA PRO A 126 13.43 -18.13 15.33
C PRO A 126 12.88 -18.94 16.52
N GLU A 127 12.64 -20.23 16.33
CA GLU A 127 12.24 -21.17 17.40
C GLU A 127 13.43 -21.64 18.26
N GLN A 128 14.67 -21.39 17.82
CA GLN A 128 15.91 -21.70 18.54
C GLN A 128 16.70 -20.46 18.98
N GLN A 129 16.27 -19.27 18.56
CA GLN A 129 16.82 -18.02 19.08
C GLN A 129 16.58 -17.96 20.60
N PRO A 130 17.61 -17.63 21.41
CA PRO A 130 17.43 -17.45 22.85
C PRO A 130 16.34 -16.41 23.14
N GLN A 131 15.77 -16.42 24.34
CA GLN A 131 14.70 -15.49 24.71
C GLN A 131 14.92 -14.96 26.12
N GLY A 132 14.77 -13.66 26.31
CA GLY A 132 14.97 -12.98 27.59
C GLY A 132 16.44 -12.74 27.96
N GLY A 133 17.32 -12.62 26.96
CA GLY A 133 18.71 -12.21 27.15
C GLY A 133 18.86 -10.71 27.45
N SER A 134 20.06 -10.30 27.85
CA SER A 134 20.45 -8.89 28.07
C SER A 134 20.94 -8.21 26.79
N GLN A 135 20.92 -6.88 26.74
CA GLN A 135 21.33 -6.06 25.59
C GLN A 135 22.62 -6.56 24.91
N GLY A 136 22.60 -6.69 23.58
CA GLY A 136 23.71 -7.22 22.78
C GLY A 136 23.85 -8.74 22.76
N SER A 137 22.91 -9.50 23.34
CA SER A 137 22.85 -10.97 23.21
C SER A 137 21.71 -11.42 22.29
N ALA A 138 21.84 -12.56 21.63
CA ALA A 138 20.88 -13.07 20.64
C ALA A 138 19.43 -13.23 21.15
N GLY A 139 19.20 -13.24 22.47
CA GLY A 139 17.87 -13.29 23.06
C GLY A 139 17.34 -11.98 23.64
N TRP A 140 18.04 -10.87 23.43
CA TRP A 140 17.55 -9.54 23.77
C TRP A 140 16.64 -9.02 22.66
N ARG A 141 15.39 -8.75 23.04
CA ARG A 141 14.33 -8.31 22.13
C ARG A 141 13.55 -7.20 22.84
N PRO A 142 14.02 -5.95 22.79
CA PRO A 142 13.39 -4.86 23.52
C PRO A 142 12.03 -4.53 22.94
N VAL A 143 11.17 -3.95 23.76
CA VAL A 143 9.92 -3.35 23.30
C VAL A 143 10.09 -1.83 23.26
N HIS A 144 9.81 -1.23 22.11
CA HIS A 144 9.84 0.22 21.95
C HIS A 144 8.43 0.76 21.79
N VAL A 145 8.07 1.75 22.61
CA VAL A 145 6.71 2.26 22.75
C VAL A 145 6.57 3.70 22.29
N ILE A 146 5.43 3.98 21.67
CA ILE A 146 4.90 5.28 21.28
C ILE A 146 3.97 5.74 22.39
N THR A 147 4.15 6.96 22.87
CA THR A 147 3.31 7.58 23.92
C THR A 147 3.12 9.07 23.62
N SER A 148 2.05 9.67 24.14
CA SER A 148 1.74 11.09 23.95
C SER A 148 2.85 12.02 24.47
N ALA A 149 3.57 11.59 25.51
CA ALA A 149 4.71 12.32 26.07
C ALA A 149 5.93 12.34 25.14
N GLY A 150 6.03 11.38 24.20
CA GLY A 150 7.06 11.37 23.17
C GLY A 150 6.74 12.24 21.95
N GLY A 151 5.46 12.58 21.72
CA GLY A 151 5.01 13.49 20.66
C GLY A 151 5.22 13.03 19.21
N LYS A 152 5.65 11.77 18.99
CA LYS A 152 5.96 11.19 17.67
C LYS A 152 5.42 9.77 17.53
N GLY A 153 4.94 9.37 16.35
CA GLY A 153 4.35 8.05 16.08
C GLY A 153 3.05 8.04 15.29
N ALA A 154 2.65 9.14 14.65
CA ALA A 154 1.41 9.20 13.87
C ALA A 154 1.44 8.31 12.62
N ASP A 155 2.63 8.07 12.08
CA ASP A 155 2.95 7.11 11.01
C ASP A 155 2.57 5.68 11.41
N ILE A 156 3.27 5.12 12.39
CA ILE A 156 3.10 3.75 12.86
C ILE A 156 1.71 3.51 13.47
N VAL A 157 1.18 4.49 14.21
CA VAL A 157 -0.17 4.38 14.80
C VAL A 157 -1.24 4.50 13.71
N GLY A 158 -1.03 5.32 12.67
CA GLY A 158 -1.90 5.39 11.49
C GLY A 158 -2.04 4.05 10.79
N GLU A 159 -0.93 3.38 10.51
CA GLU A 159 -0.97 2.05 9.86
C GLU A 159 -1.53 0.94 10.77
N ALA A 160 -1.35 1.05 12.10
CA ALA A 160 -2.08 0.19 13.03
C ALA A 160 -3.60 0.40 12.96
N VAL A 161 -4.08 1.64 12.84
CA VAL A 161 -5.51 1.97 12.63
C VAL A 161 -6.02 1.38 11.32
N ALA A 162 -5.27 1.54 10.23
CA ALA A 162 -5.60 1.02 8.91
C ALA A 162 -5.75 -0.50 8.93
N ALA A 163 -4.75 -1.22 9.44
CA ALA A 163 -4.74 -2.68 9.54
C ALA A 163 -5.86 -3.23 10.43
N LEU A 164 -6.09 -2.64 11.61
CA LEU A 164 -7.18 -3.04 12.52
C LEU A 164 -8.56 -2.83 11.87
N THR A 165 -8.74 -1.73 11.14
CA THR A 165 -10.01 -1.40 10.47
C THR A 165 -10.28 -2.31 9.28
N GLY A 166 -9.28 -2.56 8.44
CA GLY A 166 -9.40 -3.47 7.30
C GLY A 166 -9.70 -4.92 7.74
N ALA A 167 -8.99 -5.42 8.76
CA ALA A 167 -9.28 -6.73 9.34
C ALA A 167 -10.69 -6.80 9.97
N ALA A 168 -11.15 -5.73 10.62
CA ALA A 168 -12.52 -5.66 11.14
C ALA A 168 -13.58 -5.72 10.03
N LEU A 169 -13.38 -5.00 8.93
CA LEU A 169 -14.31 -5.04 7.79
C LEU A 169 -14.34 -6.43 7.13
N LEU A 170 -13.22 -7.12 7.04
CA LEU A 170 -13.18 -8.54 6.62
C LEU A 170 -13.96 -9.46 7.58
N LEU A 171 -13.74 -9.32 8.89
CA LEU A 171 -14.41 -10.12 9.92
C LEU A 171 -15.94 -9.87 10.01
N LYS A 172 -16.47 -8.77 9.44
CA LYS A 172 -17.91 -8.54 9.28
C LYS A 172 -18.53 -9.29 8.09
N ARG A 173 -17.74 -9.66 7.07
CA ARG A 173 -18.22 -10.34 5.86
C ARG A 173 -18.52 -11.81 6.17
N ALA A 174 -19.34 -12.47 5.34
CA ALA A 174 -19.67 -13.88 5.49
C ALA A 174 -18.48 -14.79 5.08
N GLY A 175 -18.21 -15.83 5.87
CA GLY A 175 -17.12 -16.78 5.68
C GLY A 175 -16.95 -17.67 6.91
N ALA A 176 -16.08 -18.68 6.84
CA ALA A 176 -15.82 -19.58 7.96
C ALA A 176 -15.19 -18.88 9.17
N TYR A 177 -14.53 -17.75 8.95
CA TYR A 177 -13.90 -16.91 9.99
C TYR A 177 -14.63 -15.59 10.25
N SER A 178 -15.93 -15.50 9.94
CA SER A 178 -16.74 -14.32 10.27
C SER A 178 -16.86 -14.15 11.80
N ALA A 179 -16.53 -12.97 12.32
CA ALA A 179 -16.54 -12.68 13.76
C ALA A 179 -16.97 -11.22 14.06
N PRO A 180 -18.26 -10.85 13.88
CA PRO A 180 -18.72 -9.48 14.01
C PRO A 180 -18.44 -8.82 15.37
N SER A 181 -18.49 -9.58 16.48
CA SER A 181 -18.14 -9.07 17.81
C SER A 181 -16.67 -8.70 17.94
N LYS A 182 -15.78 -9.49 17.31
CA LYS A 182 -14.34 -9.19 17.26
C LYS A 182 -14.07 -8.00 16.36
N ALA A 183 -14.71 -7.94 15.19
CA ALA A 183 -14.67 -6.77 14.31
C ALA A 183 -15.07 -5.47 15.02
N GLN A 184 -16.12 -5.50 15.85
CA GLN A 184 -16.52 -4.31 16.62
C GLN A 184 -15.47 -3.90 17.65
N ALA A 185 -14.84 -4.85 18.34
CA ALA A 185 -13.74 -4.56 19.26
C ALA A 185 -12.52 -3.95 18.55
N LEU A 186 -12.14 -4.49 17.38
CA LEU A 186 -11.07 -3.95 16.54
C LEU A 186 -11.39 -2.53 16.05
N LEU A 187 -12.65 -2.23 15.69
CA LEU A 187 -13.05 -0.86 15.31
C LEU A 187 -13.03 0.12 16.48
N THR A 188 -13.41 -0.29 17.70
CA THR A 188 -13.23 0.56 18.90
C THR A 188 -11.76 0.87 19.11
N ARG A 189 -10.88 -0.14 18.99
CA ARG A 189 -9.43 0.00 19.12
C ARG A 189 -8.82 0.92 18.05
N ALA A 190 -9.22 0.75 16.79
CA ALA A 190 -8.81 1.63 15.70
C ALA A 190 -9.26 3.09 15.91
N ARG A 191 -10.47 3.34 16.43
CA ARG A 191 -10.93 4.70 16.73
C ARG A 191 -10.17 5.34 17.90
N GLN A 192 -9.83 4.56 18.95
CA GLN A 192 -8.96 5.01 20.05
C GLN A 192 -7.55 5.35 19.54
N LEU A 193 -6.94 4.47 18.74
CA LEU A 193 -5.62 4.68 18.16
C LEU A 193 -5.58 5.88 17.19
N PHE A 194 -6.62 6.12 16.39
CA PHE A 194 -6.68 7.30 15.51
C PHE A 194 -6.81 8.62 16.28
N ALA A 195 -7.50 8.60 17.43
CA ALA A 195 -7.51 9.75 18.33
C ALA A 195 -6.15 9.96 19.01
N PHE A 196 -5.45 8.88 19.35
CA PHE A 196 -4.10 8.88 19.90
C PHE A 196 -3.04 9.35 18.90
N ALA A 197 -3.08 8.93 17.63
CA ALA A 197 -2.14 9.38 16.59
C ALA A 197 -2.10 10.91 16.46
N LYS A 198 -3.24 11.57 16.66
CA LYS A 198 -3.37 13.05 16.67
C LYS A 198 -2.66 13.73 17.85
N THR A 199 -2.29 13.00 18.90
CA THR A 199 -1.47 13.52 20.02
C THR A 199 0.04 13.29 19.80
N VAL A 200 0.43 12.59 18.72
CA VAL A 200 1.82 12.30 18.36
C VAL A 200 2.18 12.68 16.90
N PRO A 201 1.83 13.90 16.41
CA PRO A 201 1.83 14.29 14.99
C PRO A 201 3.24 14.53 14.40
N SER A 202 4.02 13.46 14.32
CA SER A 202 5.38 13.42 13.75
C SER A 202 5.77 11.97 13.45
N THR A 203 6.75 11.76 12.59
CA THR A 203 7.31 10.44 12.27
C THR A 203 8.17 9.91 13.42
N TRP A 204 8.20 8.59 13.60
CA TRP A 204 8.87 7.94 14.74
C TRP A 204 10.15 7.20 14.34
N THR A 205 11.05 7.09 15.31
CA THR A 205 12.32 6.38 15.18
C THR A 205 12.52 5.54 16.45
N PRO A 206 13.03 4.30 16.35
CA PRO A 206 13.36 3.53 17.54
C PRO A 206 14.37 4.27 18.43
N PRO A 207 14.24 4.21 19.77
CA PRO A 207 15.12 4.89 20.71
C PRO A 207 16.50 4.23 20.83
N SER A 208 16.69 3.04 20.26
CA SER A 208 17.93 2.27 20.26
C SER A 208 17.97 1.30 19.07
N GLY A 209 19.17 1.02 18.57
CA GLY A 209 19.37 0.25 17.35
C GLY A 209 19.20 1.07 16.08
N SER A 210 19.70 0.57 14.96
CA SER A 210 19.50 1.17 13.64
C SER A 210 18.01 1.25 13.28
N ASN A 211 17.59 2.33 12.61
CA ASN A 211 16.25 2.42 12.06
C ASN A 211 16.22 1.84 10.63
N ALA A 212 15.64 0.65 10.47
CA ALA A 212 15.52 -0.02 9.18
C ALA A 212 14.44 0.60 8.27
N TYR A 213 13.40 1.22 8.85
CA TYR A 213 12.25 1.78 8.14
C TYR A 213 12.05 3.26 8.53
N PRO A 214 12.95 4.17 8.09
CA PRO A 214 12.87 5.59 8.41
C PRO A 214 11.75 6.30 7.64
N SER A 215 10.64 6.58 8.33
CA SER A 215 9.51 7.33 7.78
C SER A 215 9.88 8.80 7.46
N SER A 216 9.56 9.23 6.23
CA SER A 216 9.74 10.58 5.70
C SER A 216 8.51 11.49 5.91
N SER A 217 7.33 10.90 6.04
CA SER A 217 6.04 11.57 6.26
C SER A 217 5.14 10.72 7.16
N TYR A 218 4.23 11.38 7.90
CA TYR A 218 3.13 10.72 8.62
C TYR A 218 1.75 11.10 8.07
N ASN A 219 1.69 12.01 7.08
CA ASN A 219 0.44 12.61 6.63
C ASN A 219 -0.34 11.63 5.75
N ASP A 220 0.35 10.85 4.94
CA ASP A 220 -0.23 9.84 4.07
C ASP A 220 -0.67 8.59 4.85
N ASP A 221 0.07 8.13 5.88
CA ASP A 221 -0.44 7.12 6.82
C ASP A 221 -1.72 7.60 7.51
N MET A 222 -1.75 8.86 7.95
CA MET A 222 -2.93 9.44 8.60
C MET A 222 -4.09 9.68 7.63
N ALA A 223 -3.82 9.98 6.36
CA ALA A 223 -4.83 10.04 5.31
C ALA A 223 -5.41 8.64 5.04
N TRP A 224 -4.58 7.60 4.98
CA TRP A 224 -4.98 6.21 4.80
C TRP A 224 -5.73 5.64 6.01
N ALA A 225 -5.27 5.91 7.23
CA ALA A 225 -5.96 5.58 8.48
C ALA A 225 -7.35 6.21 8.55
N ALA A 226 -7.45 7.48 8.17
CA ALA A 226 -8.72 8.20 8.07
C ALA A 226 -9.61 7.64 6.93
N ALA A 227 -9.03 7.26 5.79
CA ALA A 227 -9.72 6.63 4.67
C ALA A 227 -10.34 5.28 5.05
N TRP A 228 -9.62 4.48 5.84
CA TRP A 228 -10.14 3.22 6.38
C TRP A 228 -11.31 3.42 7.34
N LEU A 229 -11.20 4.34 8.29
CA LEU A 229 -12.30 4.64 9.22
C LEU A 229 -13.49 5.30 8.49
N CYS A 230 -13.22 6.13 7.48
CA CYS A 230 -14.23 6.66 6.56
C CYS A 230 -14.97 5.52 5.83
N ARG A 231 -14.25 4.55 5.24
CA ARG A 231 -14.88 3.36 4.64
C ARG A 231 -15.67 2.56 5.67
N ALA A 232 -15.17 2.41 6.90
CA ALA A 232 -15.88 1.64 7.92
C ALA A 232 -17.17 2.29 8.44
N ASP A 233 -17.26 3.62 8.36
CA ASP A 233 -18.49 4.39 8.57
C ASP A 233 -19.45 4.27 7.37
N VAL A 234 -18.93 4.40 6.13
CA VAL A 234 -19.74 4.30 4.89
C VAL A 234 -20.28 2.89 4.65
N ASP A 235 -19.48 1.83 4.84
CA ASP A 235 -19.91 0.42 4.86
C ASP A 235 -20.97 0.16 5.95
N ALA A 236 -21.08 1.03 6.98
CA ALA A 236 -22.09 0.96 8.03
C ALA A 236 -23.31 1.87 7.79
N GLY A 237 -23.39 2.54 6.63
CA GLY A 237 -24.52 3.40 6.25
C GLY A 237 -24.45 4.84 6.76
N VAL A 238 -23.33 5.27 7.35
CA VAL A 238 -23.11 6.69 7.69
C VAL A 238 -22.85 7.46 6.40
N SER A 239 -23.54 8.59 6.20
CA SER A 239 -23.32 9.42 5.02
C SER A 239 -21.91 10.04 5.04
N VAL A 240 -21.28 10.17 3.87
CA VAL A 240 -19.91 10.70 3.73
C VAL A 240 -19.74 12.07 4.40
N GLY A 241 -20.73 12.95 4.23
CA GLY A 241 -20.75 14.29 4.84
C GLY A 241 -21.05 14.32 6.34
N SER A 242 -21.37 13.17 6.96
CA SER A 242 -21.57 13.03 8.41
C SER A 242 -20.47 12.22 9.11
N SER A 243 -19.62 11.50 8.38
CA SER A 243 -18.49 10.80 8.99
C SER A 243 -17.37 11.78 9.34
N THR A 244 -17.03 11.84 10.62
CA THR A 244 -15.89 12.64 11.13
C THR A 244 -14.55 12.12 10.64
N TYR A 245 -14.46 10.85 10.21
CA TYR A 245 -13.25 10.26 9.63
C TYR A 245 -13.08 10.64 8.16
N CYS A 246 -14.16 10.65 7.37
CA CYS A 246 -14.13 11.17 5.99
C CYS A 246 -13.73 12.65 5.97
N ALA A 247 -14.23 13.45 6.92
CA ALA A 247 -13.81 14.85 7.08
C ALA A 247 -12.36 14.99 7.60
N ALA A 248 -11.91 14.12 8.50
CA ALA A 248 -10.56 14.16 9.04
C ALA A 248 -9.48 13.73 8.04
N ALA A 249 -9.81 12.97 6.99
CA ALA A 249 -8.87 12.57 5.95
C ALA A 249 -8.38 13.76 5.09
N LEU A 250 -9.24 14.77 4.91
CA LEU A 250 -9.02 15.87 3.96
C LEU A 250 -7.76 16.71 4.23
N PRO A 251 -7.46 17.21 5.45
CA PRO A 251 -6.23 17.97 5.70
C PRO A 251 -4.96 17.12 5.60
N TYR A 252 -5.04 15.82 5.92
CA TYR A 252 -3.91 14.89 5.75
C TYR A 252 -3.65 14.61 4.27
N TRP A 253 -4.70 14.43 3.48
CA TRP A 253 -4.62 14.36 2.02
C TRP A 253 -4.00 15.62 1.41
N ASP A 254 -4.43 16.80 1.85
CA ASP A 254 -3.91 18.08 1.33
C ASP A 254 -2.41 18.27 1.58
N ALA A 255 -1.86 17.68 2.66
CA ALA A 255 -0.43 17.62 2.92
C ALA A 255 0.30 16.53 2.10
N ALA A 256 -0.35 15.39 1.84
CA ALA A 256 0.24 14.24 1.15
C ALA A 256 0.26 14.35 -0.39
N LYS A 257 -0.73 15.00 -1.01
CA LYS A 257 -1.01 14.96 -2.47
C LYS A 257 0.04 15.56 -3.40
N TYR A 258 1.09 16.17 -2.85
CA TYR A 258 2.25 16.69 -3.59
C TYR A 258 3.57 16.00 -3.21
N GLY A 259 3.51 14.91 -2.43
CA GLY A 259 4.64 14.05 -2.15
C GLY A 259 5.07 13.19 -3.33
N SER A 260 5.93 12.20 -3.06
CA SER A 260 6.49 11.29 -4.05
C SER A 260 5.43 10.54 -4.85
N LEU A 261 5.72 10.26 -6.12
CA LEU A 261 4.86 9.49 -7.02
C LEU A 261 5.30 8.03 -7.07
N ASP A 262 5.26 7.37 -5.91
CA ASP A 262 5.45 5.93 -5.73
C ASP A 262 4.34 5.36 -4.84
N VAL A 263 4.42 4.06 -4.52
CA VAL A 263 3.62 3.42 -3.46
C VAL A 263 4.52 2.44 -2.72
N SER A 264 4.73 2.67 -1.43
CA SER A 264 5.64 1.89 -0.60
C SER A 264 5.28 2.00 0.89
N TRP A 265 6.07 1.38 1.77
CA TRP A 265 5.88 1.49 3.21
C TRP A 265 6.11 2.92 3.76
N ASP A 266 6.74 3.80 2.97
CA ASP A 266 7.02 5.21 3.28
C ASP A 266 6.11 6.19 2.51
N ASN A 267 5.20 5.65 1.68
CA ASN A 267 4.32 6.47 0.86
C ASN A 267 3.00 5.75 0.56
N MET A 268 2.00 6.07 1.37
CA MET A 268 0.65 5.51 1.32
C MET A 268 -0.38 6.46 0.68
N ALA A 269 0.09 7.55 0.05
CA ALA A 269 -0.76 8.54 -0.61
C ALA A 269 -1.57 7.96 -1.77
N GLY A 270 -0.98 7.04 -2.56
CA GLY A 270 -1.68 6.35 -3.66
C GLY A 270 -2.85 5.47 -3.17
N PRO A 271 -2.61 4.54 -2.22
CA PRO A 271 -3.68 3.80 -1.53
C PRO A 271 -4.73 4.70 -0.88
N ALA A 272 -4.33 5.77 -0.18
CA ALA A 272 -5.25 6.75 0.41
C ALA A 272 -6.15 7.41 -0.64
N ALA A 273 -5.58 7.88 -1.75
CA ALA A 273 -6.34 8.46 -2.87
C ALA A 273 -7.38 7.48 -3.41
N LEU A 274 -7.00 6.23 -3.67
CA LEU A 274 -7.90 5.19 -4.17
C LEU A 274 -9.07 4.93 -3.20
N LEU A 275 -8.78 4.80 -1.90
CA LEU A 275 -9.78 4.47 -0.89
C LEU A 275 -10.71 5.65 -0.57
N LEU A 276 -10.21 6.88 -0.56
CA LEU A 276 -11.00 8.11 -0.37
C LEU A 276 -11.86 8.43 -1.60
N ARG A 277 -11.36 8.16 -2.80
CA ARG A 277 -12.14 8.25 -4.04
C ARG A 277 -13.24 7.20 -4.10
N ASP A 278 -12.96 5.97 -3.66
CA ASP A 278 -13.95 4.89 -3.68
C ASP A 278 -15.04 5.07 -2.60
N THR A 279 -14.78 5.83 -1.52
CA THR A 279 -15.82 6.29 -0.57
C THR A 279 -16.48 7.62 -0.94
N GLY A 280 -15.89 8.39 -1.87
CA GLY A 280 -16.35 9.74 -2.24
C GLY A 280 -16.02 10.85 -1.22
N ALA A 281 -15.04 10.63 -0.34
CA ALA A 281 -14.68 11.53 0.75
C ALA A 281 -14.31 12.95 0.26
N GLY A 282 -14.94 13.97 0.83
CA GLY A 282 -14.75 15.38 0.44
C GLY A 282 -15.51 15.80 -0.83
N GLY A 283 -16.26 14.90 -1.48
CA GLY A 283 -17.07 15.20 -2.65
C GLY A 283 -16.25 15.51 -3.91
N ALA A 284 -16.90 16.04 -4.94
CA ALA A 284 -16.35 16.16 -6.30
C ALA A 284 -14.96 16.83 -6.38
N THR A 285 -14.71 17.87 -5.59
CA THR A 285 -13.43 18.60 -5.55
C THR A 285 -12.27 17.70 -5.06
N TYR A 286 -12.50 16.92 -4.00
CA TYR A 286 -11.49 16.01 -3.48
C TYR A 286 -11.36 14.74 -4.32
N ILE A 287 -12.47 14.22 -4.85
CA ILE A 287 -12.49 13.14 -5.85
C ILE A 287 -11.58 13.49 -7.04
N ALA A 288 -11.73 14.69 -7.61
CA ALA A 288 -10.87 15.17 -8.70
C ALA A 288 -9.39 15.27 -8.27
N SER A 289 -9.12 15.64 -7.01
CA SER A 289 -7.76 15.67 -6.46
C SER A 289 -7.16 14.27 -6.28
N TYR A 290 -7.95 13.26 -5.88
CA TYR A 290 -7.49 11.88 -5.78
C TYR A 290 -7.19 11.31 -7.17
N ASP A 291 -8.09 11.50 -8.13
CA ASP A 291 -7.87 11.04 -9.51
C ASP A 291 -6.71 11.80 -10.19
N ASP A 292 -6.47 13.09 -9.90
CA ASP A 292 -5.24 13.78 -10.32
C ASP A 292 -3.98 13.08 -9.81
N PHE A 293 -3.88 12.78 -8.51
CA PHE A 293 -2.71 12.09 -7.97
C PHE A 293 -2.55 10.70 -8.59
N ILE A 294 -3.64 9.93 -8.72
CA ILE A 294 -3.65 8.62 -9.37
C ILE A 294 -3.21 8.74 -10.84
N ASN A 295 -3.64 9.79 -11.56
CA ASN A 295 -3.23 10.06 -12.93
C ASN A 295 -1.75 10.44 -13.01
N ARG A 296 -1.23 11.26 -12.10
CA ARG A 296 0.20 11.62 -12.03
C ARG A 296 1.06 10.39 -11.73
N LEU A 297 0.74 9.64 -10.67
CA LEU A 297 1.38 8.38 -10.31
C LEU A 297 1.44 7.41 -11.49
N LEU A 298 0.30 7.16 -12.14
CA LEU A 298 0.26 6.24 -13.28
C LEU A 298 0.93 6.82 -14.53
N THR A 299 0.95 8.13 -14.74
CA THR A 299 1.72 8.73 -15.85
C THR A 299 3.21 8.45 -15.64
N THR A 300 3.75 8.80 -14.47
CA THR A 300 5.16 8.61 -14.10
C THR A 300 5.64 7.16 -14.22
N TRP A 301 4.77 6.17 -14.03
CA TRP A 301 5.13 4.75 -14.09
C TRP A 301 4.75 4.02 -15.39
N THR A 302 3.78 4.51 -16.16
CA THR A 302 3.27 3.80 -17.36
C THR A 302 3.59 4.48 -18.68
N SER A 303 3.72 5.81 -18.68
CA SER A 303 3.67 6.63 -19.89
C SER A 303 4.97 7.42 -20.05
N SER A 304 5.66 7.21 -21.17
CA SER A 304 6.96 7.86 -21.47
C SER A 304 8.08 7.57 -20.47
N VAL A 305 8.00 6.49 -19.69
CA VAL A 305 9.12 6.00 -18.84
C VAL A 305 10.37 5.79 -19.69
N PRO A 306 11.49 6.48 -19.42
CA PRO A 306 12.71 6.40 -20.22
C PRO A 306 13.42 5.06 -20.01
N SER A 307 14.25 4.64 -20.95
CA SER A 307 15.18 3.52 -20.71
C SER A 307 16.07 3.80 -19.50
N CYS A 308 16.34 2.78 -18.69
CA CYS A 308 17.03 2.97 -17.41
C CYS A 308 18.42 3.59 -17.53
N SER A 309 18.70 4.53 -16.61
CA SER A 309 19.92 5.33 -16.57
C SER A 309 20.43 5.47 -15.12
N THR A 310 20.85 6.65 -14.68
CA THR A 310 21.41 6.91 -13.34
C THR A 310 20.50 7.78 -12.50
N GLY A 311 19.98 7.24 -11.41
CA GLY A 311 19.13 7.94 -10.44
C GLY A 311 17.88 7.13 -10.09
N ASN A 312 17.22 7.49 -8.99
CA ASN A 312 16.00 6.83 -8.52
C ASN A 312 14.79 7.53 -9.16
N VAL A 313 14.50 7.16 -10.41
CA VAL A 313 13.31 7.59 -11.17
C VAL A 313 12.75 6.39 -11.93
N PRO A 314 11.41 6.24 -12.06
CA PRO A 314 10.85 5.11 -12.77
C PRO A 314 11.31 5.04 -14.22
N CYS A 315 11.87 3.90 -14.61
CA CYS A 315 12.53 3.70 -15.90
C CYS A 315 12.31 2.28 -16.44
N LEU A 316 12.40 2.10 -17.74
CA LEU A 316 12.21 0.81 -18.40
C LEU A 316 13.56 0.07 -18.54
N THR A 317 13.62 -1.12 -17.94
CA THR A 317 14.70 -2.12 -18.14
C THR A 317 14.66 -2.71 -19.55
N ASN A 318 15.70 -3.42 -19.97
CA ASN A 318 15.77 -4.02 -21.31
C ASN A 318 14.75 -5.17 -21.47
N GLY A 319 14.49 -5.93 -20.40
CA GLY A 319 13.45 -6.96 -20.35
C GLY A 319 12.03 -6.40 -20.15
N GLY A 320 11.89 -5.12 -19.82
CA GLY A 320 10.61 -4.41 -19.85
C GLY A 320 9.85 -4.31 -18.52
N LEU A 321 10.50 -4.62 -17.40
CA LEU A 321 10.11 -4.16 -16.05
C LEU A 321 10.29 -2.64 -15.97
N VAL A 322 9.33 -1.94 -15.36
CA VAL A 322 9.51 -0.56 -14.90
C VAL A 322 10.16 -0.60 -13.53
N TRP A 323 11.41 -0.15 -13.44
CA TRP A 323 12.29 -0.21 -12.28
C TRP A 323 12.46 1.19 -11.67
N TYR A 324 12.73 1.30 -10.37
CA TYR A 324 12.84 2.60 -9.66
C TYR A 324 14.00 2.70 -8.66
N ASN A 325 14.35 1.61 -7.98
CA ASN A 325 15.33 1.57 -6.90
C ASN A 325 15.92 0.14 -6.82
N ASP A 326 17.20 0.00 -6.47
CA ASP A 326 17.84 -1.31 -6.28
C ASP A 326 17.22 -2.10 -5.10
N TRP A 327 16.69 -1.39 -4.10
CA TRP A 327 15.97 -1.99 -2.98
C TRP A 327 14.51 -2.25 -3.33
N GLY A 328 14.13 -3.53 -3.45
CA GLY A 328 12.75 -3.91 -3.73
C GLY A 328 12.25 -3.35 -5.06
N SER A 329 13.03 -3.51 -6.14
CA SER A 329 12.63 -3.06 -7.48
C SER A 329 11.27 -3.61 -7.90
N ASN A 330 11.04 -4.92 -7.71
CA ASN A 330 9.74 -5.55 -7.96
C ASN A 330 8.61 -5.00 -7.07
N ARG A 331 8.90 -4.68 -5.79
CA ARG A 331 7.91 -4.21 -4.79
C ARG A 331 7.23 -2.94 -5.25
N TYR A 332 8.00 -1.92 -5.64
CA TYR A 332 7.41 -0.64 -6.07
C TYR A 332 6.52 -0.84 -7.32
N THR A 333 7.01 -1.56 -8.32
CA THR A 333 6.27 -1.81 -9.56
C THR A 333 5.00 -2.63 -9.33
N ALA A 334 5.03 -3.58 -8.39
CA ALA A 334 3.87 -4.39 -8.00
C ALA A 334 2.83 -3.54 -7.26
N ASN A 335 3.25 -2.65 -6.37
CA ASN A 335 2.38 -1.71 -5.68
C ASN A 335 1.70 -0.74 -6.66
N VAL A 336 2.42 -0.25 -7.68
CA VAL A 336 1.80 0.60 -8.72
C VAL A 336 0.96 -0.20 -9.72
N ALA A 337 1.27 -1.48 -9.98
CA ALA A 337 0.37 -2.39 -10.71
C ALA A 337 -0.96 -2.60 -9.97
N MET A 338 -0.95 -2.70 -8.64
CA MET A 338 -2.16 -2.67 -7.80
C MET A 338 -2.93 -1.36 -7.98
N ALA A 339 -2.26 -0.20 -7.95
CA ALA A 339 -2.93 1.10 -8.16
C ALA A 339 -3.51 1.25 -9.59
N ALA A 340 -2.83 0.71 -10.60
CA ALA A 340 -3.30 0.69 -11.98
C ALA A 340 -4.58 -0.13 -12.12
N LEU A 341 -4.66 -1.32 -11.51
CA LEU A 341 -5.86 -2.17 -11.47
C LEU A 341 -6.98 -1.54 -10.63
N ALA A 342 -6.67 -1.04 -9.43
CA ALA A 342 -7.62 -0.45 -8.50
C ALA A 342 -8.28 0.83 -9.06
N SER A 343 -7.53 1.66 -9.77
CA SER A 343 -8.07 2.85 -10.41
C SER A 343 -8.92 2.56 -11.65
N ALA A 344 -8.79 1.37 -12.25
CA ALA A 344 -9.40 0.98 -13.51
C ALA A 344 -10.53 -0.08 -13.40
N ARG A 345 -10.93 -0.45 -12.17
CA ARG A 345 -12.10 -1.29 -11.87
C ARG A 345 -13.38 -0.74 -12.52
N SER A 346 -14.27 -1.61 -12.99
CA SER A 346 -15.40 -1.22 -13.84
C SER A 346 -16.59 -0.58 -13.09
N ASP A 347 -16.63 -0.68 -11.77
CA ASP A 347 -17.48 0.13 -10.88
C ASP A 347 -16.93 1.55 -10.66
N GLY A 348 -15.61 1.76 -10.73
CA GLY A 348 -14.95 3.08 -10.72
C GLY A 348 -14.91 3.83 -9.39
N GLY A 349 -15.66 3.37 -8.37
CA GLY A 349 -15.86 4.12 -7.13
C GLY A 349 -16.70 5.38 -7.39
N ALA A 350 -16.43 6.47 -6.67
CA ALA A 350 -16.95 7.80 -7.04
C ALA A 350 -16.04 8.53 -8.06
N GLY A 351 -15.04 7.85 -8.62
CA GLY A 351 -14.00 8.42 -9.47
C GLY A 351 -14.43 8.79 -10.90
N LEU A 352 -13.53 9.48 -11.60
CA LEU A 352 -13.71 9.87 -13.00
C LEU A 352 -13.86 8.64 -13.92
N ALA A 353 -14.87 8.70 -14.79
CA ALA A 353 -15.17 7.63 -15.75
C ALA A 353 -14.06 7.50 -16.81
N LEU A 354 -13.12 6.56 -16.59
CA LEU A 354 -12.04 6.28 -17.54
C LEU A 354 -12.58 5.87 -18.91
N THR A 355 -12.00 6.44 -19.97
CA THR A 355 -12.22 5.99 -21.35
C THR A 355 -11.80 4.52 -21.51
N PRO A 356 -12.40 3.76 -22.45
CA PRO A 356 -12.01 2.36 -22.69
C PRO A 356 -10.50 2.19 -22.93
N ALA A 357 -9.89 3.09 -23.70
CA ALA A 357 -8.45 3.08 -23.98
C ALA A 357 -7.59 3.32 -22.72
N ALA A 358 -7.94 4.30 -21.87
CA ALA A 358 -7.22 4.57 -20.63
C ALA A 358 -7.33 3.38 -19.65
N ARG A 359 -8.51 2.76 -19.57
CA ARG A 359 -8.78 1.57 -18.75
C ARG A 359 -7.98 0.35 -19.22
N VAL A 360 -8.01 0.06 -20.53
CA VAL A 360 -7.21 -1.01 -21.15
C VAL A 360 -5.72 -0.78 -20.92
N SER A 361 -5.23 0.45 -21.12
CA SER A 361 -3.80 0.79 -20.92
C SER A 361 -3.32 0.44 -19.50
N ARG A 362 -4.04 0.88 -18.47
CA ARG A 362 -3.72 0.57 -17.06
C ARG A 362 -3.69 -0.93 -16.78
N HIS A 363 -4.73 -1.66 -17.22
CA HIS A 363 -4.83 -3.10 -17.02
C HIS A 363 -3.73 -3.89 -17.76
N CYS A 364 -3.44 -3.54 -19.00
CA CYS A 364 -2.45 -4.24 -19.82
C CYS A 364 -1.01 -3.89 -19.43
N TRP A 365 -0.74 -2.67 -18.95
CA TRP A 365 0.52 -2.33 -18.30
C TRP A 365 0.71 -3.15 -17.00
N ALA A 366 -0.29 -3.16 -16.12
CA ALA A 366 -0.24 -3.94 -14.87
C ALA A 366 -0.03 -5.44 -15.15
N LYS A 367 -0.75 -6.00 -16.13
CA LYS A 367 -0.51 -7.38 -16.59
C LYS A 367 0.94 -7.56 -17.04
N LYS A 368 1.51 -6.67 -17.87
CA LYS A 368 2.89 -6.81 -18.35
C LYS A 368 3.88 -6.86 -17.18
N GLN A 369 3.76 -5.97 -16.21
CA GLN A 369 4.66 -5.93 -15.05
C GLN A 369 4.54 -7.20 -14.19
N LEU A 370 3.32 -7.66 -13.92
CA LEU A 370 3.09 -8.92 -13.20
C LEU A 370 3.57 -10.15 -14.00
N SER A 371 3.40 -10.15 -15.32
CA SER A 371 3.86 -11.25 -16.19
C SER A 371 5.39 -11.33 -16.15
N TYR A 372 6.11 -10.20 -16.22
CA TYR A 372 7.56 -10.14 -16.05
C TYR A 372 8.00 -10.74 -14.71
N MET A 373 7.36 -10.35 -13.60
CA MET A 373 7.67 -10.87 -12.25
C MET A 373 7.42 -12.37 -12.13
N LEU A 374 6.39 -12.89 -12.81
CA LEU A 374 6.01 -14.29 -12.81
C LEU A 374 6.90 -15.16 -13.72
N GLY A 375 7.57 -14.57 -14.72
CA GLY A 375 8.57 -15.25 -15.57
C GLY A 375 8.57 -14.87 -17.05
N ASP A 376 7.61 -14.05 -17.51
CA ASP A 376 7.46 -13.59 -18.91
C ASP A 376 8.50 -12.50 -19.24
N ASN A 377 9.76 -12.92 -19.31
CA ASN A 377 10.93 -12.11 -19.62
C ASN A 377 11.98 -12.94 -20.39
N SER A 378 12.97 -12.26 -20.98
CA SER A 378 14.00 -12.85 -21.83
C SER A 378 14.92 -13.88 -21.14
N LEU A 379 14.89 -13.96 -19.80
CA LEU A 379 15.68 -14.91 -19.00
C LEU A 379 14.82 -16.09 -18.48
N SER A 380 13.51 -16.10 -18.77
CA SER A 380 12.52 -17.00 -18.16
C SER A 380 12.62 -17.04 -16.63
N GLN A 381 12.99 -15.92 -16.01
CA GLN A 381 13.26 -15.81 -14.58
C GLN A 381 12.01 -15.33 -13.85
N SER A 382 11.34 -16.23 -13.14
CA SER A 382 10.38 -15.79 -12.12
C SER A 382 11.13 -15.15 -10.95
N TYR A 383 10.53 -14.15 -10.32
CA TYR A 383 11.03 -13.53 -9.09
C TYR A 383 10.22 -13.94 -7.85
N VAL A 384 9.34 -14.94 -7.99
CA VAL A 384 8.53 -15.48 -6.90
C VAL A 384 9.09 -16.84 -6.48
N VAL A 385 9.51 -16.96 -5.22
CA VAL A 385 10.11 -18.17 -4.65
C VAL A 385 9.16 -19.37 -4.83
N GLY A 386 9.67 -20.45 -5.40
CA GLY A 386 8.92 -21.69 -5.63
C GLY A 386 7.90 -21.67 -6.76
N PHE A 387 7.70 -20.55 -7.46
CA PHE A 387 6.78 -20.47 -8.60
C PHE A 387 7.53 -20.58 -9.94
N LYS A 388 7.13 -21.54 -10.77
CA LYS A 388 7.70 -21.77 -12.11
C LYS A 388 6.57 -22.05 -13.11
N PRO A 389 6.26 -21.13 -14.05
CA PRO A 389 5.21 -21.35 -15.05
C PRO A 389 5.41 -22.63 -15.90
N THR A 390 6.66 -22.97 -16.20
CA THR A 390 7.04 -24.21 -16.88
C THR A 390 8.35 -24.76 -16.31
N ALA A 391 8.72 -26.01 -16.67
CA ALA A 391 9.98 -26.61 -16.25
C ALA A 391 11.24 -25.85 -16.71
N GLN A 392 11.12 -25.02 -17.76
CA GLN A 392 12.21 -24.18 -18.29
C GLN A 392 12.41 -22.89 -17.48
N HIS A 393 11.46 -22.50 -16.64
CA HIS A 393 11.55 -21.26 -15.87
C HIS A 393 12.48 -21.40 -14.67
N ASN A 394 13.23 -20.33 -14.40
CA ASN A 394 13.97 -20.14 -13.17
C ASN A 394 13.07 -19.49 -12.11
N ALA A 395 13.42 -19.69 -10.84
CA ALA A 395 12.77 -19.08 -9.68
C ALA A 395 13.83 -18.95 -8.57
N PRO A 396 13.70 -17.98 -7.64
CA PRO A 396 14.68 -17.79 -6.57
C PRO A 396 14.67 -19.00 -5.63
N GLN A 397 15.85 -19.48 -5.26
CA GLN A 397 16.03 -20.62 -4.36
C GLN A 397 16.85 -20.25 -3.12
N LYS A 398 17.50 -19.09 -3.11
CA LYS A 398 18.34 -18.58 -2.01
C LYS A 398 17.88 -17.20 -1.51
N PRO A 399 16.58 -16.98 -1.20
CA PRO A 399 16.14 -15.72 -0.60
C PRO A 399 16.89 -15.46 0.72
N HIS A 400 17.24 -14.21 0.96
CA HIS A 400 17.86 -13.72 2.19
C HIS A 400 16.85 -13.80 3.34
N HIS A 401 16.69 -14.99 3.92
CA HIS A 401 15.69 -15.24 4.97
C HIS A 401 16.14 -16.37 5.90
N ARG A 402 16.49 -16.00 7.14
CA ARG A 402 17.08 -16.86 8.19
C ARG A 402 16.37 -18.20 8.31
N SER A 403 15.09 -18.16 8.66
CA SER A 403 14.32 -19.34 9.02
C SER A 403 14.15 -20.36 7.88
N SER A 404 14.18 -19.94 6.61
CA SER A 404 14.06 -20.87 5.47
C SER A 404 15.40 -21.41 4.97
N SER A 405 16.51 -20.71 5.26
CA SER A 405 17.88 -21.23 5.07
C SER A 405 18.21 -22.39 6.02
N CYS A 406 17.39 -22.59 7.06
CA CYS A 406 17.50 -23.73 7.97
C CYS A 406 16.83 -25.00 7.43
N SER A 407 17.39 -26.16 7.80
CA SER A 407 16.74 -27.46 7.59
C SER A 407 15.41 -27.53 8.36
N PRO A 408 14.34 -28.14 7.80
CA PRO A 408 13.12 -28.44 8.53
C PRO A 408 13.33 -29.52 9.62
N ASP A 409 14.42 -30.30 9.53
CA ASP A 409 14.90 -31.16 10.61
C ASP A 409 15.64 -30.33 11.66
N TYR A 410 15.11 -30.30 12.88
CA TYR A 410 15.65 -29.54 14.01
C TYR A 410 16.88 -30.18 14.68
N SER A 411 17.22 -31.43 14.34
CA SER A 411 18.47 -32.07 14.77
C SER A 411 19.70 -31.49 14.04
N VAL A 412 19.49 -30.91 12.85
CA VAL A 412 20.51 -30.20 12.09
C VAL A 412 20.67 -28.79 12.67
N THR A 413 21.87 -28.45 13.15
CA THR A 413 22.22 -27.08 13.58
C THR A 413 21.89 -26.07 12.48
N CYS A 414 21.35 -24.91 12.84
CA CYS A 414 21.22 -23.77 11.93
C CYS A 414 21.77 -22.53 12.64
N ASP A 415 22.96 -22.14 12.22
CA ASP A 415 23.70 -20.96 12.66
C ASP A 415 24.15 -20.13 11.43
N TRP A 416 25.11 -19.23 11.60
CA TRP A 416 25.70 -18.43 10.52
C TRP A 416 26.19 -19.23 9.30
N THR A 417 26.56 -20.51 9.44
CA THR A 417 26.92 -21.35 8.29
C THR A 417 25.77 -21.53 7.30
N ALA A 418 24.51 -21.45 7.75
CA ALA A 418 23.32 -21.53 6.89
C ALA A 418 23.19 -20.32 5.93
N LEU A 419 23.79 -19.18 6.26
CA LEU A 419 23.89 -18.04 5.34
C LEU A 419 24.76 -18.39 4.13
N ASP A 420 25.87 -19.10 4.35
CA ASP A 420 26.91 -19.39 3.35
C ASP A 420 26.71 -20.71 2.58
N LEU A 421 25.70 -21.52 2.90
CA LEU A 421 25.42 -22.77 2.17
C LEU A 421 25.22 -22.51 0.67
N SER A 422 26.05 -23.14 -0.16
CA SER A 422 26.05 -22.97 -1.63
C SER A 422 24.79 -23.50 -2.32
N GLY A 423 24.05 -24.40 -1.66
CA GLY A 423 22.77 -24.94 -2.12
C GLY A 423 21.58 -23.99 -1.95
N PRO A 424 20.38 -24.42 -2.38
CA PRO A 424 19.13 -23.70 -2.13
C PRO A 424 18.81 -23.64 -0.62
N ASN A 425 17.89 -22.76 -0.23
CA ASN A 425 17.28 -22.78 1.09
C ASN A 425 16.55 -24.14 1.30
N PRO A 426 16.85 -24.91 2.35
CA PRO A 426 16.25 -26.23 2.56
C PRO A 426 14.73 -26.22 2.70
N SER A 427 14.15 -25.09 3.12
CA SER A 427 12.71 -24.88 3.16
C SER A 427 12.30 -23.89 2.05
N VAL A 428 11.38 -24.29 1.17
CA VAL A 428 10.87 -23.40 0.12
C VAL A 428 9.93 -22.36 0.74
N LEU A 429 10.31 -21.08 0.66
CA LEU A 429 9.50 -19.93 1.09
C LEU A 429 8.46 -19.58 0.02
N ALA A 430 7.59 -20.54 -0.30
CA ALA A 430 6.71 -20.49 -1.47
C ALA A 430 5.83 -19.23 -1.50
N GLY A 431 5.83 -18.54 -2.64
CA GLY A 431 5.03 -17.33 -2.89
C GLY A 431 5.71 -16.01 -2.56
N ALA A 432 6.88 -16.00 -1.91
CA ALA A 432 7.60 -14.76 -1.60
C ALA A 432 8.22 -14.14 -2.87
N LEU A 433 7.81 -12.91 -3.19
CA LEU A 433 8.46 -12.05 -4.17
C LEU A 433 9.80 -11.56 -3.63
N VAL A 434 10.90 -11.80 -4.35
CA VAL A 434 12.22 -11.25 -4.03
C VAL A 434 12.37 -9.82 -4.54
N GLY A 435 13.30 -9.07 -3.92
CA GLY A 435 13.58 -7.67 -4.22
C GLY A 435 13.66 -7.37 -5.72
N GLY A 436 14.39 -8.19 -6.48
CA GLY A 436 14.28 -8.23 -7.94
C GLY A 436 15.60 -8.04 -8.70
N PRO A 437 15.55 -7.72 -9.99
CA PRO A 437 16.74 -7.42 -10.78
C PRO A 437 17.24 -5.99 -10.49
N ALA A 438 18.50 -5.74 -10.86
CA ALA A 438 18.97 -4.39 -11.07
C ALA A 438 18.38 -3.80 -12.38
N ARG A 439 18.60 -2.50 -12.57
CA ARG A 439 18.13 -1.69 -13.73
C ARG A 439 18.51 -2.21 -15.13
N ASP A 440 19.44 -3.16 -15.22
CA ASP A 440 19.97 -3.78 -16.43
C ASP A 440 19.45 -5.22 -16.64
N ASP A 441 18.40 -5.60 -15.92
CA ASP A 441 17.86 -6.97 -15.80
C ASP A 441 18.81 -7.97 -15.11
N SER A 442 19.97 -7.55 -14.60
CA SER A 442 20.89 -8.47 -13.92
C SER A 442 20.31 -8.94 -12.59
N TYR A 443 20.17 -10.26 -12.44
CA TYR A 443 19.75 -10.92 -11.22
C TYR A 443 20.69 -12.09 -10.90
N THR A 444 20.87 -12.39 -9.62
CA THR A 444 21.72 -13.50 -9.15
C THR A 444 21.11 -14.07 -7.88
N ASP A 445 20.71 -15.34 -7.91
CA ASP A 445 20.14 -16.06 -6.77
C ASP A 445 21.22 -16.31 -5.70
N ASN A 446 21.31 -15.40 -4.73
CA ASN A 446 22.39 -15.35 -3.74
C ASN A 446 21.87 -14.86 -2.38
N ARG A 447 22.00 -15.70 -1.35
CA ARG A 447 21.55 -15.40 0.02
C ARG A 447 22.27 -14.23 0.68
N ARG A 448 23.45 -13.83 0.21
CA ARG A 448 24.16 -12.63 0.68
C ARG A 448 23.82 -11.35 -0.09
N ASP A 449 23.14 -11.44 -1.24
CA ASP A 449 22.64 -10.27 -1.95
C ASP A 449 21.26 -9.90 -1.38
N TYR A 450 21.29 -9.18 -0.26
CA TYR A 450 20.12 -8.68 0.46
C TYR A 450 19.40 -7.52 -0.27
N MET A 451 19.86 -7.07 -1.44
CA MET A 451 19.09 -6.11 -2.25
C MET A 451 18.21 -6.85 -3.25
N LYS A 452 18.77 -7.83 -3.97
CA LYS A 452 18.05 -8.59 -5.00
C LYS A 452 17.27 -9.79 -4.46
N ASN A 453 17.70 -10.39 -3.35
CA ASN A 453 17.13 -11.62 -2.79
C ASN A 453 16.46 -11.44 -1.43
N GLU A 454 16.36 -10.21 -0.91
CA GLU A 454 15.50 -9.91 0.24
C GLU A 454 14.02 -10.19 -0.09
N VAL A 455 13.28 -10.56 0.94
CA VAL A 455 11.86 -10.90 0.93
C VAL A 455 11.23 -10.28 2.17
N ALA A 456 10.28 -9.35 1.98
CA ALA A 456 9.63 -8.62 3.06
C ALA A 456 8.10 -8.68 2.96
N LEU A 457 7.42 -8.34 4.07
CA LEU A 457 5.95 -8.24 4.10
C LEU A 457 5.43 -7.26 3.02
N ASP A 458 6.04 -6.07 2.92
CA ASP A 458 5.55 -5.00 2.04
C ASP A 458 5.81 -5.31 0.55
N PHE A 459 6.88 -6.06 0.25
CA PHE A 459 7.14 -6.58 -1.10
C PHE A 459 5.98 -7.44 -1.61
N ASN A 460 5.33 -8.18 -0.70
CA ASN A 460 4.31 -9.16 -1.05
C ASN A 460 2.88 -8.60 -0.94
N ALA A 461 2.66 -7.51 -0.20
CA ALA A 461 1.33 -6.97 0.04
C ALA A 461 0.67 -6.40 -1.21
N GLY A 462 1.29 -5.41 -1.87
CA GLY A 462 0.77 -4.85 -3.12
C GLY A 462 0.89 -5.80 -4.31
N PHE A 463 1.85 -6.73 -4.30
CA PHE A 463 1.93 -7.82 -5.28
C PHE A 463 0.73 -8.76 -5.21
N THR A 464 0.39 -9.26 -4.02
CA THR A 464 -0.83 -10.07 -3.80
C THR A 464 -2.07 -9.29 -4.24
N ALA A 465 -2.10 -7.98 -3.97
CA ALA A 465 -3.19 -7.11 -4.38
C ALA A 465 -3.33 -6.98 -5.90
N ALA A 466 -2.21 -6.79 -6.61
CA ALA A 466 -2.17 -6.72 -8.06
C ALA A 466 -2.54 -8.07 -8.70
N LEU A 467 -2.11 -9.20 -8.13
CA LEU A 467 -2.54 -10.54 -8.58
C LEU A 467 -4.06 -10.74 -8.41
N ALA A 468 -4.65 -10.31 -7.29
CA ALA A 468 -6.09 -10.41 -7.07
C ALA A 468 -6.89 -9.58 -8.10
N GLY A 469 -6.46 -8.34 -8.37
CA GLY A 469 -7.11 -7.48 -9.37
C GLY A 469 -6.95 -7.99 -10.81
N LEU A 470 -5.80 -8.56 -11.15
CA LEU A 470 -5.58 -9.22 -12.45
C LEU A 470 -6.49 -10.44 -12.60
N THR A 471 -6.62 -11.24 -11.54
CA THR A 471 -7.44 -12.46 -11.50
C THR A 471 -8.94 -12.17 -11.64
N ASP A 472 -9.44 -11.11 -10.97
CA ASP A 472 -10.84 -10.69 -11.07
C ASP A 472 -11.20 -10.28 -12.51
N LEU A 473 -10.35 -9.46 -13.11
CA LEU A 473 -10.50 -9.03 -14.51
C LEU A 473 -10.39 -10.21 -15.49
N GLU A 474 -9.44 -11.13 -15.29
CA GLU A 474 -9.29 -12.32 -16.12
C GLU A 474 -10.54 -13.22 -16.08
N GLN A 475 -11.09 -13.50 -14.90
CA GLN A 475 -12.37 -14.22 -14.77
C GLN A 475 -13.52 -13.47 -15.45
N GLY A 476 -13.51 -12.13 -15.40
CA GLY A 476 -14.48 -11.29 -16.10
C GLY A 476 -14.35 -11.37 -17.62
N LEU A 477 -13.13 -11.34 -18.17
CA LEU A 477 -12.84 -11.48 -19.60
C LEU A 477 -13.21 -12.87 -20.13
N GLN A 478 -12.91 -13.93 -19.36
CA GLN A 478 -13.28 -15.31 -19.68
C GLN A 478 -14.80 -15.48 -19.78
N LYS A 479 -15.59 -14.88 -18.88
CA LYS A 479 -17.08 -14.92 -18.91
C LYS A 479 -17.67 -14.30 -20.17
N ILE A 480 -17.00 -13.34 -20.80
CA ILE A 480 -17.42 -12.72 -22.07
C ILE A 480 -16.70 -13.30 -23.29
N GLY A 481 -15.93 -14.38 -23.13
CA GLY A 481 -15.18 -15.03 -24.22
C GLY A 481 -14.02 -14.21 -24.79
N CYS A 482 -13.57 -13.16 -24.10
CA CYS A 482 -12.51 -12.28 -24.59
C CYS A 482 -11.12 -12.74 -24.09
N SER A 483 -10.14 -12.80 -25.00
CA SER A 483 -8.75 -13.06 -24.65
C SER A 483 -8.02 -11.80 -24.19
N TRP A 484 -6.93 -11.95 -23.43
CA TRP A 484 -6.03 -10.83 -23.11
C TRP A 484 -5.50 -10.09 -24.34
N THR A 485 -5.17 -10.81 -25.42
CA THR A 485 -4.71 -10.21 -26.68
C THR A 485 -5.83 -9.37 -27.32
N SER A 486 -7.06 -9.87 -27.34
CA SER A 486 -8.24 -9.14 -27.82
C SER A 486 -8.54 -7.91 -26.96
N TYR A 487 -8.43 -8.05 -25.63
CA TYR A 487 -8.68 -6.97 -24.69
C TYR A 487 -7.64 -5.84 -24.80
N CYS A 488 -6.35 -6.18 -24.82
CA CYS A 488 -5.27 -5.20 -24.99
C CYS A 488 -5.23 -4.57 -26.40
N ALA A 489 -5.83 -5.22 -27.40
CA ALA A 489 -6.09 -4.63 -28.72
C ALA A 489 -7.38 -3.77 -28.78
N ILE A 490 -8.08 -3.57 -27.66
CA ILE A 490 -9.37 -2.86 -27.56
C ILE A 490 -10.47 -3.48 -28.47
N ALA A 491 -10.36 -4.78 -28.78
CA ALA A 491 -11.37 -5.54 -29.52
C ALA A 491 -12.55 -6.01 -28.64
N CYS A 492 -12.44 -5.84 -27.32
CA CYS A 492 -13.55 -5.99 -26.37
C CYS A 492 -13.43 -4.95 -25.25
N SER A 493 -14.57 -4.58 -24.65
CA SER A 493 -14.59 -3.73 -23.46
C SER A 493 -14.24 -4.51 -22.20
N ALA A 494 -13.82 -3.80 -21.15
CA ALA A 494 -13.77 -4.39 -19.81
C ALA A 494 -15.19 -4.83 -19.41
N PRO A 495 -15.37 -5.98 -18.74
CA PRO A 495 -16.68 -6.42 -18.27
C PRO A 495 -17.25 -5.38 -17.31
N SER A 496 -18.53 -5.02 -17.51
CA SER A 496 -19.29 -4.23 -16.54
C SER A 496 -19.21 -4.88 -15.16
N PRO A 497 -19.23 -4.10 -14.07
CA PRO A 497 -19.18 -4.67 -12.73
C PRO A 497 -20.39 -5.59 -12.58
N SER A 498 -20.15 -6.86 -12.25
CA SER A 498 -21.25 -7.72 -11.84
C SER A 498 -21.86 -7.08 -10.59
N PRO A 499 -23.20 -6.93 -10.49
CA PRO A 499 -23.82 -6.51 -9.23
C PRO A 499 -23.29 -7.45 -8.14
N PRO A 500 -22.91 -6.93 -6.96
CA PRO A 500 -22.19 -7.71 -5.96
C PRO A 500 -22.97 -8.98 -5.67
N SER A 501 -22.42 -10.13 -6.10
CA SER A 501 -23.14 -11.39 -6.05
C SER A 501 -23.59 -11.60 -4.61
N PRO A 502 -24.89 -11.88 -4.35
CA PRO A 502 -25.32 -12.21 -3.00
C PRO A 502 -24.43 -13.34 -2.51
N SER A 503 -23.77 -13.12 -1.37
CA SER A 503 -22.73 -14.02 -0.86
C SER A 503 -23.30 -15.44 -0.88
N PRO A 504 -22.63 -16.41 -1.54
CA PRO A 504 -23.24 -17.66 -1.93
C PRO A 504 -23.86 -18.31 -0.69
N SER A 505 -25.20 -18.33 -0.66
CA SER A 505 -25.92 -18.81 0.52
C SER A 505 -25.39 -20.20 0.85
N PRO A 506 -25.02 -20.47 2.12
CA PRO A 506 -24.44 -21.74 2.49
C PRO A 506 -25.38 -22.83 2.00
N LYS A 507 -24.86 -23.69 1.11
CA LYS A 507 -25.66 -24.71 0.39
C LYS A 507 -26.56 -25.38 1.43
N PRO A 508 -27.91 -25.35 1.26
CA PRO A 508 -28.82 -25.77 2.31
C PRO A 508 -28.38 -27.12 2.88
N PRO A 509 -28.26 -27.26 4.21
CA PRO A 509 -27.92 -28.56 4.78
C PRO A 509 -28.91 -29.59 4.24
N PRO A 510 -28.47 -30.82 3.91
CA PRO A 510 -29.37 -31.83 3.38
C PRO A 510 -30.58 -31.95 4.31
N PRO A 511 -31.81 -32.05 3.77
CA PRO A 511 -33.03 -31.94 4.55
C PRO A 511 -32.95 -32.93 5.73
N PRO A 512 -33.28 -32.49 6.96
CA PRO A 512 -33.07 -33.29 8.15
C PRO A 512 -33.74 -34.64 7.98
N SER A 513 -32.96 -35.72 8.12
CA SER A 513 -33.47 -37.08 8.00
C SER A 513 -34.67 -37.26 8.92
N PRO A 514 -35.79 -37.85 8.48
CA PRO A 514 -37.01 -37.97 9.29
C PRO A 514 -36.88 -38.93 10.49
N TYR A 515 -35.67 -39.41 10.79
CA TYR A 515 -35.34 -40.24 11.93
C TYR A 515 -34.34 -39.54 12.85
N PRO A 516 -34.69 -39.30 14.13
CA PRO A 516 -33.74 -38.78 15.11
C PRO A 516 -32.62 -39.80 15.33
N SER A 517 -31.38 -39.42 14.99
CA SER A 517 -30.22 -40.25 15.28
C SER A 517 -29.87 -40.16 16.77
N PRO A 518 -29.60 -41.29 17.46
CA PRO A 518 -29.28 -41.28 18.89
C PRO A 518 -27.92 -40.59 19.16
N PRO A 519 -27.72 -40.01 20.36
CA PRO A 519 -26.47 -39.35 20.71
C PRO A 519 -25.29 -40.34 20.76
N PRO A 520 -24.06 -39.90 20.42
CA PRO A 520 -22.87 -40.74 20.53
C PRO A 520 -22.53 -41.05 22.00
N PRO A 521 -22.01 -42.25 22.31
CA PRO A 521 -21.62 -42.61 23.67
C PRO A 521 -20.38 -41.85 24.13
N SER A 522 -20.43 -41.28 25.34
CA SER A 522 -19.30 -40.59 25.96
C SER A 522 -18.12 -41.54 26.22
N PRO A 523 -16.87 -41.13 25.93
CA PRO A 523 -15.69 -41.93 26.28
C PRO A 523 -15.44 -41.88 27.80
N TYR A 524 -15.61 -43.02 28.47
CA TYR A 524 -15.17 -43.19 29.86
C TYR A 524 -13.63 -43.16 29.94
N PRO A 525 -13.03 -42.34 30.82
CA PRO A 525 -11.60 -42.42 31.10
C PRO A 525 -11.28 -43.65 31.97
N SER A 526 -10.26 -44.41 31.58
CA SER A 526 -9.68 -45.44 32.45
C SER A 526 -8.82 -44.81 33.56
N PRO A 527 -8.72 -45.42 34.76
CA PRO A 527 -8.25 -44.74 35.96
C PRO A 527 -6.74 -44.47 35.97
N LYS A 528 -6.37 -43.28 36.45
CA LYS A 528 -4.99 -42.92 36.85
C LYS A 528 -4.93 -42.80 38.38
N PRO A 529 -3.85 -43.24 39.06
CA PRO A 529 -3.77 -43.20 40.53
C PRO A 529 -3.89 -41.78 41.11
N PRO A 530 -4.49 -41.62 42.30
CA PRO A 530 -4.71 -40.30 42.91
C PRO A 530 -3.44 -39.72 43.57
N PRO A 531 -3.24 -38.39 43.51
CA PRO A 531 -2.26 -37.68 44.33
C PRO A 531 -2.75 -37.53 45.80
N PRO A 532 -1.85 -37.24 46.76
CA PRO A 532 -2.22 -37.04 48.17
C PRO A 532 -3.06 -35.77 48.41
N PRO A 533 -3.86 -35.73 49.49
CA PRO A 533 -4.75 -34.60 49.78
C PRO A 533 -4.00 -33.36 50.31
N SER A 534 -4.43 -32.18 49.86
CA SER A 534 -4.01 -30.89 50.40
C SER A 534 -5.10 -30.32 51.34
N PRO A 535 -4.75 -29.64 52.44
CA PRO A 535 -5.74 -29.10 53.38
C PRO A 535 -6.38 -27.77 52.90
N PHE A 536 -7.51 -27.45 53.54
CA PHE A 536 -8.38 -26.26 53.39
C PHE A 536 -9.40 -26.27 52.22
N PRO A 537 -10.66 -25.83 52.47
CA PRO A 537 -11.78 -25.98 51.52
C PRO A 537 -11.94 -24.81 50.55
N SER A 538 -12.73 -25.01 49.49
CA SER A 538 -13.21 -23.98 48.57
C SER A 538 -14.73 -24.13 48.30
N PRO A 539 -15.46 -23.05 48.02
CA PRO A 539 -16.94 -23.04 47.98
C PRO A 539 -17.55 -23.59 46.67
N PRO A 540 -18.84 -23.97 46.67
CA PRO A 540 -19.51 -24.59 45.53
C PRO A 540 -20.06 -23.58 44.48
N PRO A 541 -20.18 -23.98 43.19
CA PRO A 541 -20.78 -23.17 42.12
C PRO A 541 -22.33 -23.28 42.05
N PRO A 542 -23.03 -22.31 41.40
CA PRO A 542 -24.50 -22.21 41.38
C PRO A 542 -25.20 -23.01 40.25
N SER A 543 -26.55 -23.06 40.32
CA SER A 543 -27.45 -23.75 39.36
C SER A 543 -28.25 -22.77 38.45
N PRO A 544 -28.83 -23.21 37.31
CA PRO A 544 -29.34 -22.33 36.24
C PRO A 544 -30.88 -22.15 36.19
N TYR A 545 -31.36 -21.06 35.57
CA TYR A 545 -32.78 -20.81 35.21
C TYR A 545 -32.92 -19.77 34.03
N PRO A 546 -34.10 -19.42 33.47
CA PRO A 546 -34.34 -19.61 32.03
C PRO A 546 -34.52 -18.33 31.15
N SER A 547 -34.80 -18.55 29.86
CA SER A 547 -34.81 -17.58 28.75
C SER A 547 -36.06 -16.67 28.61
N PRO A 548 -35.94 -15.46 28.02
CA PRO A 548 -37.05 -14.54 27.74
C PRO A 548 -37.71 -14.72 26.35
N LYS A 549 -38.83 -14.00 26.11
CA LYS A 549 -39.75 -14.13 24.95
C LYS A 549 -39.70 -12.89 23.99
N PRO A 550 -39.99 -13.02 22.68
CA PRO A 550 -39.84 -11.91 21.71
C PRO A 550 -40.94 -10.81 21.76
N PRO A 551 -40.66 -9.58 21.26
CA PRO A 551 -41.58 -8.44 21.19
C PRO A 551 -42.36 -8.30 19.85
N PRO A 552 -43.45 -7.50 19.81
CA PRO A 552 -44.26 -7.21 18.61
C PRO A 552 -43.72 -6.06 17.72
N PRO A 553 -44.24 -5.88 16.48
CA PRO A 553 -43.72 -4.91 15.49
C PRO A 553 -44.21 -3.45 15.69
N PRO A 554 -43.51 -2.45 15.10
CA PRO A 554 -43.83 -1.02 15.23
C PRO A 554 -44.91 -0.52 14.24
N SER A 555 -45.46 0.66 14.53
CA SER A 555 -46.43 1.40 13.69
C SER A 555 -46.08 2.90 13.68
N PRO A 556 -46.43 3.69 12.64
CA PRO A 556 -45.81 5.00 12.40
C PRO A 556 -46.57 6.20 12.98
N PHE A 557 -45.83 7.14 13.60
CA PHE A 557 -45.88 8.61 13.47
C PHE A 557 -45.16 9.25 14.68
N PRO A 558 -44.44 10.39 14.53
CA PRO A 558 -43.61 10.95 15.62
C PRO A 558 -44.35 11.97 16.48
N SER A 559 -43.94 12.12 17.74
CA SER A 559 -44.33 13.21 18.64
C SER A 559 -43.20 13.49 19.66
N PRO A 560 -43.04 14.74 20.14
CA PRO A 560 -41.84 15.17 20.85
C PRO A 560 -41.82 14.83 22.36
N PRO A 561 -40.64 14.79 23.01
CA PRO A 561 -40.49 14.39 24.41
C PRO A 561 -40.73 15.53 25.43
N PRO A 562 -41.57 15.34 26.45
CA PRO A 562 -41.60 16.17 27.68
C PRO A 562 -40.58 15.69 28.75
N PRO A 563 -40.28 16.50 29.78
CA PRO A 563 -39.06 16.34 30.59
C PRO A 563 -39.17 15.44 31.83
N SER A 564 -38.01 15.02 32.36
CA SER A 564 -37.87 14.18 33.56
C SER A 564 -37.93 14.98 34.88
N PRO A 565 -38.62 14.48 35.94
CA PRO A 565 -38.65 15.12 37.26
C PRO A 565 -37.58 14.56 38.22
N TYR A 566 -36.99 15.45 39.03
CA TYR A 566 -36.24 15.10 40.26
C TYR A 566 -37.18 15.11 41.49
N PRO A 567 -36.91 14.31 42.55
CA PRO A 567 -37.57 14.44 43.85
C PRO A 567 -36.98 15.60 44.69
N SER A 568 -37.73 16.09 45.69
CA SER A 568 -37.34 17.19 46.60
C SER A 568 -38.11 17.21 47.95
N PRO A 569 -37.65 17.93 49.00
CA PRO A 569 -38.02 17.68 50.41
C PRO A 569 -38.95 18.75 51.08
N LYS A 570 -39.45 18.50 52.31
CA LYS A 570 -40.03 19.52 53.25
C LYS A 570 -40.02 19.10 54.76
N PRO A 571 -40.30 20.01 55.74
CA PRO A 571 -39.76 20.01 57.13
C PRO A 571 -40.87 20.30 58.22
N PRO A 572 -40.74 21.19 59.26
CA PRO A 572 -39.74 21.46 60.35
C PRO A 572 -40.38 21.19 61.78
N PRO A 573 -39.91 21.67 62.99
CA PRO A 573 -39.88 23.08 63.48
C PRO A 573 -38.66 23.39 64.47
N PRO A 574 -38.62 24.32 65.49
CA PRO A 574 -37.48 25.27 65.65
C PRO A 574 -36.85 25.40 67.11
N PRO A 575 -36.35 26.54 67.69
CA PRO A 575 -34.90 26.68 68.01
C PRO A 575 -34.42 27.34 69.38
N SER A 576 -33.09 27.34 69.61
CA SER A 576 -32.26 28.24 70.50
C SER A 576 -32.32 28.08 72.05
N PRO A 577 -31.36 28.63 72.87
CA PRO A 577 -30.29 29.63 72.60
C PRO A 577 -28.84 29.44 73.20
N TYR A 578 -27.89 30.27 72.72
CA TYR A 578 -26.66 30.82 73.38
C TYR A 578 -25.35 29.95 73.59
N PRO A 579 -24.12 30.53 73.80
CA PRO A 579 -23.04 30.35 72.79
C PRO A 579 -21.55 30.07 73.24
N SER A 580 -20.65 29.97 72.23
CA SER A 580 -19.18 30.26 72.23
C SER A 580 -18.17 29.20 72.74
N PRO A 581 -16.85 29.28 72.39
CA PRO A 581 -16.26 29.27 71.03
C PRO A 581 -14.97 28.41 70.87
N PRO A 582 -14.50 28.12 69.63
CA PRO A 582 -13.04 28.09 69.34
C PRO A 582 -12.60 28.69 67.97
N PRO A 583 -11.29 28.98 67.75
CA PRO A 583 -10.77 29.70 66.57
C PRO A 583 -10.44 28.83 65.33
N PRO A 584 -10.12 29.42 64.15
CA PRO A 584 -10.35 28.78 62.84
C PRO A 584 -9.11 28.37 62.02
N SER A 585 -9.37 27.61 60.95
CA SER A 585 -8.48 27.42 59.77
C SER A 585 -8.92 28.32 58.59
N PRO A 586 -8.05 28.61 57.59
CA PRO A 586 -8.47 29.30 56.37
C PRO A 586 -8.13 28.57 55.05
N TYR A 587 -9.14 28.30 54.23
CA TYR A 587 -9.07 28.34 52.75
C TYR A 587 -10.50 28.48 52.17
N PRO A 588 -10.87 29.61 51.52
CA PRO A 588 -12.25 29.84 51.06
C PRO A 588 -12.42 30.18 49.56
N SER A 589 -13.65 30.02 49.06
CA SER A 589 -14.24 30.55 47.80
C SER A 589 -15.73 30.13 47.74
N PRO A 590 -16.67 30.75 46.95
CA PRO A 590 -16.57 31.90 46.01
C PRO A 590 -17.76 32.94 46.03
N LYS A 591 -17.71 33.91 45.07
CA LYS A 591 -18.79 34.65 44.32
C LYS A 591 -19.31 36.09 44.70
N PRO A 592 -19.58 36.98 43.70
CA PRO A 592 -20.23 38.33 43.78
C PRO A 592 -21.65 38.41 43.14
N PRO A 593 -22.45 39.53 43.25
CA PRO A 593 -22.44 40.73 42.36
C PRO A 593 -22.67 42.06 43.18
N PRO A 594 -23.29 43.22 42.78
CA PRO A 594 -23.84 43.79 41.50
C PRO A 594 -23.38 45.27 41.17
N PRO A 595 -23.97 45.99 40.15
CA PRO A 595 -23.48 47.32 39.66
C PRO A 595 -24.46 48.53 39.85
N PRO A 596 -24.09 49.80 39.50
CA PRO A 596 -24.31 50.36 38.14
C PRO A 596 -23.22 51.35 37.61
N SER A 597 -23.42 51.96 36.42
CA SER A 597 -22.46 52.80 35.65
C SER A 597 -22.81 54.32 35.60
N PRO A 598 -21.94 55.23 35.09
CA PRO A 598 -21.89 55.52 33.64
C PRO A 598 -20.49 55.87 33.02
N PHE A 599 -20.46 56.08 31.70
CA PHE A 599 -19.33 56.42 30.78
C PHE A 599 -18.96 57.93 30.75
N PRO A 600 -17.97 58.44 29.95
CA PRO A 600 -16.89 57.80 29.13
C PRO A 600 -15.45 58.40 29.28
N SER A 601 -14.40 57.71 28.77
CA SER A 601 -13.28 58.25 27.94
C SER A 601 -12.16 57.19 27.66
N PRO A 602 -11.30 57.35 26.62
CA PRO A 602 -10.48 56.25 26.07
C PRO A 602 -8.96 56.28 26.38
N PRO A 603 -8.24 55.13 26.27
CA PRO A 603 -6.77 55.05 26.32
C PRO A 603 -6.09 55.01 24.92
N PRO A 604 -4.92 55.66 24.72
CA PRO A 604 -4.13 55.63 23.47
C PRO A 604 -3.09 54.46 23.39
N PRO A 605 -2.44 54.22 22.23
CA PRO A 605 -1.85 52.92 21.89
C PRO A 605 -0.32 52.76 22.07
N SER A 606 0.14 51.51 21.99
CA SER A 606 1.56 51.10 21.95
C SER A 606 2.20 51.28 20.55
N PRO A 607 3.51 51.61 20.46
CA PRO A 607 4.28 51.51 19.22
C PRO A 607 5.49 50.53 19.29
N TYR A 608 5.90 50.09 18.09
CA TYR A 608 7.04 49.23 17.75
C TYR A 608 8.43 49.75 18.17
N PRO A 609 9.45 48.87 18.24
CA PRO A 609 10.86 49.25 18.14
C PRO A 609 11.59 48.65 16.91
N SER A 610 12.12 49.53 16.06
CA SER A 610 13.26 49.34 15.12
C SER A 610 13.60 50.71 14.49
N PRO A 611 14.82 50.96 13.98
CA PRO A 611 16.05 50.14 13.97
C PRO A 611 17.31 50.87 14.52
N LYS A 612 18.43 50.15 14.68
CA LYS A 612 19.79 50.67 14.38
C LYS A 612 20.77 49.51 14.07
N PRO A 613 21.87 49.75 13.34
CA PRO A 613 22.62 48.68 12.64
C PRO A 613 23.71 48.00 13.50
N PRO A 614 24.10 46.76 13.15
CA PRO A 614 25.26 46.09 13.72
C PRO A 614 26.60 46.62 13.13
N PRO A 615 27.73 46.46 13.85
CA PRO A 615 29.07 46.68 13.30
C PRO A 615 29.48 45.60 12.28
N PRO A 616 30.51 45.82 11.45
CA PRO A 616 30.94 44.85 10.43
C PRO A 616 31.54 43.56 11.04
N PRO A 617 31.39 42.41 10.37
CA PRO A 617 31.85 41.12 10.88
C PRO A 617 33.38 40.98 10.81
N SER A 618 33.99 40.58 11.93
CA SER A 618 35.40 40.13 11.96
C SER A 618 35.50 38.67 11.48
N PRO A 619 36.56 38.29 10.73
CA PRO A 619 36.57 37.04 9.95
C PRO A 619 37.03 35.77 10.69
N TYR A 620 37.03 35.73 12.04
CA TYR A 620 37.53 34.57 12.82
C TYR A 620 36.68 34.27 14.07
N PRO A 621 36.19 33.02 14.25
CA PRO A 621 35.66 32.53 15.52
C PRO A 621 36.79 32.04 16.45
N SER A 622 36.75 32.43 17.72
CA SER A 622 37.58 31.84 18.78
C SER A 622 36.97 30.52 19.29
N PRO A 623 37.78 29.51 19.68
CA PRO A 623 37.27 28.25 20.20
C PRO A 623 36.73 28.37 21.64
N PRO A 624 35.75 27.52 22.03
CA PRO A 624 35.23 27.47 23.40
C PRO A 624 36.18 26.74 24.37
N PRO A 625 36.09 26.99 25.69
CA PRO A 625 36.88 26.28 26.70
C PRO A 625 36.40 24.82 26.89
N PRO A 626 37.28 23.90 27.30
CA PRO A 626 36.95 22.48 27.46
C PRO A 626 36.09 22.20 28.70
N SER A 627 35.10 21.32 28.56
CA SER A 627 34.38 20.73 29.70
C SER A 627 35.19 19.58 30.33
N PRO A 628 35.17 19.40 31.66
CA PRO A 628 35.99 18.40 32.35
C PRO A 628 35.42 16.98 32.26
N TYR A 629 36.31 15.98 32.21
CA TYR A 629 35.96 14.57 32.40
C TYR A 629 35.50 14.28 33.84
N PRO A 630 34.50 13.40 34.06
CA PRO A 630 34.23 12.85 35.38
C PRO A 630 35.31 11.82 35.78
N SER A 631 36.07 12.12 36.83
CA SER A 631 36.96 11.16 37.50
C SER A 631 36.28 10.54 38.74
N PRO A 632 36.66 9.32 39.16
CA PRO A 632 35.97 8.59 40.21
C PRO A 632 36.10 9.25 41.60
N LYS A 633 35.04 9.11 42.40
CA LYS A 633 34.93 9.68 43.74
C LYS A 633 35.73 8.85 44.77
N PRO A 634 36.63 9.45 45.58
CA PRO A 634 37.39 8.72 46.58
C PRO A 634 36.54 8.29 47.79
N PRO A 635 36.95 7.24 48.53
CA PRO A 635 36.28 6.79 49.75
C PRO A 635 36.57 7.71 50.97
N PRO A 636 35.72 7.70 52.00
CA PRO A 636 35.94 8.44 53.25
C PRO A 636 37.04 7.78 54.13
N PRO A 637 37.69 8.55 55.02
CA PRO A 637 38.78 8.06 55.89
C PRO A 637 38.28 7.20 57.07
N PRO A 638 39.15 6.35 57.67
CA PRO A 638 38.80 5.51 58.80
C PRO A 638 38.84 6.25 60.15
N SER A 639 37.98 5.81 61.09
CA SER A 639 38.01 6.19 62.52
C SER A 639 38.23 4.95 63.41
N PRO A 640 38.80 5.09 64.62
CA PRO A 640 39.42 3.94 65.31
C PRO A 640 38.57 3.23 66.38
N PHE A 641 38.40 1.91 66.19
CA PHE A 641 38.33 0.87 67.25
C PHE A 641 37.13 0.89 68.24
N PRO A 642 36.84 -0.21 69.00
CA PRO A 642 35.50 -0.83 68.89
C PRO A 642 34.73 -1.04 70.20
N SER A 643 33.44 -1.40 70.08
CA SER A 643 32.62 -2.03 71.14
C SER A 643 31.38 -2.75 70.55
N PRO A 644 30.71 -3.67 71.30
CA PRO A 644 29.95 -4.79 70.70
C PRO A 644 28.45 -4.52 70.42
N PRO A 645 27.79 -5.38 69.61
CA PRO A 645 26.38 -5.24 69.26
C PRO A 645 25.39 -5.76 70.33
N PRO A 646 24.21 -5.14 70.49
CA PRO A 646 23.09 -5.64 71.31
C PRO A 646 22.27 -6.74 70.60
N PRO A 647 21.45 -7.53 71.33
CA PRO A 647 20.84 -8.76 70.82
C PRO A 647 19.55 -8.57 69.98
N SER A 648 19.27 -9.55 69.12
CA SER A 648 18.07 -9.61 68.27
C SER A 648 16.85 -10.21 69.00
N PRO A 649 15.62 -9.79 68.66
CA PRO A 649 14.39 -10.40 69.19
C PRO A 649 14.03 -11.73 68.49
N TYR A 650 13.49 -12.68 69.25
CA TYR A 650 13.02 -13.99 68.78
C TYR A 650 11.67 -13.91 68.02
N PRO A 651 11.47 -14.76 66.99
CA PRO A 651 10.17 -15.29 66.60
C PRO A 651 9.96 -16.73 67.12
N SER A 652 8.79 -16.99 67.72
CA SER A 652 8.40 -18.32 68.23
C SER A 652 8.08 -19.33 67.09
N PRO A 653 8.22 -20.66 67.32
CA PRO A 653 8.14 -21.67 66.27
C PRO A 653 6.72 -21.92 65.75
N LYS A 654 6.62 -22.37 64.50
CA LYS A 654 5.39 -22.84 63.84
C LYS A 654 5.57 -24.29 63.35
N PRO A 655 4.55 -25.18 63.39
CA PRO A 655 4.75 -26.62 63.19
C PRO A 655 5.15 -27.05 61.77
N PRO A 656 5.79 -28.23 61.59
CA PRO A 656 6.18 -28.76 60.29
C PRO A 656 4.98 -29.32 59.47
N PRO A 657 5.10 -29.40 58.13
CA PRO A 657 4.07 -29.95 57.24
C PRO A 657 4.04 -31.50 57.23
N PRO A 658 2.92 -32.12 56.84
CA PRO A 658 2.77 -33.58 56.73
C PRO A 658 3.50 -34.17 55.50
N PRO A 659 3.88 -35.46 55.53
CA PRO A 659 4.63 -36.12 54.46
C PRO A 659 3.76 -36.54 53.25
N SER A 660 4.34 -36.46 52.05
CA SER A 660 3.76 -37.04 50.83
C SER A 660 4.28 -38.46 50.58
N PRO A 661 3.46 -39.39 50.03
CA PRO A 661 3.84 -40.78 49.83
C PRO A 661 4.44 -41.08 48.43
N PHE A 662 5.10 -42.25 48.38
CA PHE A 662 5.74 -42.93 47.23
C PHE A 662 7.13 -42.43 46.78
N PRO A 663 8.03 -43.35 46.36
CA PRO A 663 9.47 -43.13 46.49
C PRO A 663 10.23 -43.02 45.16
N SER A 664 11.32 -42.27 45.15
CA SER A 664 12.38 -42.40 44.14
C SER A 664 13.53 -43.25 44.70
N PRO A 665 14.19 -44.09 43.87
CA PRO A 665 15.25 -45.02 44.34
C PRO A 665 16.54 -44.29 44.75
N PRO A 666 17.40 -44.93 45.58
CA PRO A 666 18.57 -44.30 46.18
C PRO A 666 19.72 -44.05 45.18
N PRO A 667 20.58 -43.05 45.42
CA PRO A 667 21.78 -42.81 44.61
C PRO A 667 22.87 -43.85 44.90
N PRO A 668 23.58 -44.37 43.89
CA PRO A 668 24.73 -45.24 44.10
C PRO A 668 25.94 -44.48 44.67
N SER A 669 26.64 -45.10 45.62
CA SER A 669 27.90 -44.60 46.20
C SER A 669 29.09 -44.77 45.23
N PRO A 670 30.21 -44.05 45.42
CA PRO A 670 31.18 -43.82 44.35
C PRO A 670 32.16 -44.98 44.10
N TYR A 671 32.58 -45.13 42.84
CA TYR A 671 33.78 -45.87 42.43
C TYR A 671 34.67 -44.97 41.56
N PRO A 672 36.00 -45.25 41.47
CA PRO A 672 37.00 -44.20 41.21
C PRO A 672 37.27 -43.91 39.73
N SER A 673 37.61 -42.65 39.44
CA SER A 673 38.00 -42.18 38.10
C SER A 673 39.36 -42.73 37.65
N PRO A 674 39.49 -43.32 36.45
CA PRO A 674 40.78 -43.47 35.79
C PRO A 674 41.30 -42.10 35.33
N LYS A 675 42.61 -41.88 35.47
CA LYS A 675 43.26 -40.57 35.30
C LYS A 675 43.81 -40.38 33.87
N PRO A 676 43.35 -39.39 33.09
CA PRO A 676 43.98 -39.04 31.81
C PRO A 676 45.38 -38.43 31.98
N PRO A 677 46.26 -38.49 30.95
CA PRO A 677 47.63 -37.98 31.01
C PRO A 677 47.71 -36.44 30.95
N PRO A 678 48.83 -35.84 31.39
CA PRO A 678 49.03 -34.38 31.37
C PRO A 678 49.30 -33.83 29.96
N PRO A 679 48.96 -32.56 29.67
CA PRO A 679 49.33 -31.89 28.42
C PRO A 679 50.83 -31.52 28.39
N PRO A 680 51.48 -31.51 27.20
CA PRO A 680 52.86 -31.08 27.05
C PRO A 680 53.02 -29.56 27.17
N SER A 681 54.19 -29.12 27.65
CA SER A 681 54.53 -27.69 27.81
C SER A 681 54.97 -27.02 26.49
N PRO A 682 54.77 -25.70 26.33
CA PRO A 682 55.08 -24.97 25.10
C PRO A 682 56.50 -24.36 25.07
N PHE A 683 57.04 -24.16 23.86
CA PHE A 683 57.99 -23.11 23.39
C PHE A 683 58.30 -23.36 21.89
N PRO A 684 58.86 -22.42 21.09
CA PRO A 684 59.44 -21.11 21.44
C PRO A 684 58.74 -19.88 20.81
N SER A 685 59.23 -18.69 21.14
CA SER A 685 58.69 -17.38 20.72
C SER A 685 59.24 -16.86 19.37
N PRO A 686 58.42 -16.19 18.54
CA PRO A 686 58.89 -15.31 17.46
C PRO A 686 59.46 -13.96 17.98
N PRO A 687 60.25 -13.22 17.18
CA PRO A 687 60.87 -11.94 17.57
C PRO A 687 59.88 -10.75 17.55
N PRO A 688 60.21 -9.63 18.24
CA PRO A 688 59.30 -8.48 18.39
C PRO A 688 59.25 -7.59 17.13
N PRO A 689 58.08 -7.00 16.81
CA PRO A 689 57.94 -6.01 15.74
C PRO A 689 58.48 -4.63 16.15
N SER A 690 59.13 -3.93 15.22
CA SER A 690 59.57 -2.54 15.38
C SER A 690 58.40 -1.55 15.37
N PRO A 691 58.50 -0.39 16.04
CA PRO A 691 57.39 0.55 16.18
C PRO A 691 57.12 1.35 14.89
N TYR A 692 55.86 1.46 14.51
CA TYR A 692 55.35 2.47 13.56
C TYR A 692 54.33 3.38 14.28
N PRO A 693 54.18 4.65 13.86
CA PRO A 693 53.61 5.70 14.69
C PRO A 693 52.08 5.77 14.69
N SER A 694 51.51 6.27 15.78
CA SER A 694 50.07 6.52 15.93
C SER A 694 49.55 7.54 14.89
N PRO A 695 48.35 7.33 14.32
CA PRO A 695 47.71 8.33 13.47
C PRO A 695 47.31 9.56 14.29
N LYS A 696 47.60 10.75 13.75
CA LYS A 696 47.29 12.05 14.35
C LYS A 696 45.86 12.49 13.96
N PRO A 697 45.06 13.10 14.84
CA PRO A 697 43.71 13.57 14.48
C PRO A 697 43.73 14.64 13.37
N PRO A 698 42.72 14.65 12.47
CA PRO A 698 42.59 15.66 11.43
C PRO A 698 42.13 17.03 12.00
N PRO A 699 42.48 18.16 11.34
CA PRO A 699 42.01 19.49 11.73
C PRO A 699 40.54 19.74 11.32
N PRO A 700 39.84 20.68 11.97
CA PRO A 700 38.46 21.03 11.64
C PRO A 700 38.35 21.79 10.29
N PRO A 701 37.19 21.71 9.60
CA PRO A 701 36.97 22.37 8.31
C PRO A 701 36.78 23.89 8.46
N SER A 702 37.26 24.65 7.47
CA SER A 702 37.12 26.12 7.41
C SER A 702 36.00 26.54 6.45
N PRO A 703 35.17 27.55 6.79
CA PRO A 703 34.04 27.96 5.96
C PRO A 703 34.43 29.05 4.94
N TYR A 704 34.60 28.70 3.67
CA TYR A 704 34.27 29.47 2.44
C TYR A 704 34.90 28.76 1.22
N PRO A 705 34.21 28.63 0.08
CA PRO A 705 34.78 28.00 -1.11
C PRO A 705 35.73 28.95 -1.85
N SER A 706 36.77 28.38 -2.47
CA SER A 706 37.63 29.05 -3.45
C SER A 706 37.92 28.08 -4.61
N PRO A 707 38.12 28.57 -5.84
CA PRO A 707 37.91 27.78 -7.05
C PRO A 707 39.02 26.74 -7.32
N PRO A 708 38.70 25.63 -8.02
CA PRO A 708 39.67 24.59 -8.35
C PRO A 708 40.65 25.06 -9.45
N PRO A 709 41.97 24.82 -9.30
CA PRO A 709 42.94 24.98 -10.39
C PRO A 709 42.79 23.85 -11.44
N PRO A 710 43.27 24.06 -12.69
CA PRO A 710 42.99 23.17 -13.82
C PRO A 710 43.80 21.86 -13.81
N SER A 711 43.20 20.80 -14.34
CA SER A 711 43.85 19.49 -14.52
C SER A 711 44.80 19.46 -15.73
N PRO A 712 46.03 18.93 -15.61
CA PRO A 712 46.94 18.79 -16.74
C PRO A 712 46.63 17.54 -17.61
N TYR A 713 46.62 17.73 -18.94
CA TYR A 713 46.55 16.64 -19.92
C TYR A 713 47.91 15.94 -20.12
N PRO A 714 47.96 14.62 -20.35
CA PRO A 714 49.20 13.91 -20.73
C PRO A 714 49.25 13.56 -22.24
N SER A 715 50.27 14.06 -22.97
CA SER A 715 50.71 13.63 -24.32
C SER A 715 51.95 14.45 -24.77
N PRO A 716 52.75 14.04 -25.78
CA PRO A 716 53.44 12.73 -25.90
C PRO A 716 54.91 12.86 -26.40
N LYS A 717 55.79 11.86 -26.24
CA LYS A 717 57.05 11.69 -27.04
C LYS A 717 57.65 10.25 -26.94
N PRO A 718 58.71 9.85 -27.70
CA PRO A 718 58.62 8.67 -28.59
C PRO A 718 59.61 7.51 -28.28
N PRO A 719 59.51 6.34 -28.95
CA PRO A 719 60.31 5.14 -28.65
C PRO A 719 61.64 5.02 -29.43
N PRO A 720 62.61 4.21 -28.92
CA PRO A 720 63.85 3.82 -29.61
C PRO A 720 63.70 2.57 -30.51
N PRO A 721 64.68 2.25 -31.39
CA PRO A 721 64.59 1.23 -32.45
C PRO A 721 64.99 -0.23 -32.05
N PRO A 722 64.72 -1.26 -32.90
CA PRO A 722 64.83 -2.68 -32.54
C PRO A 722 65.99 -3.47 -33.21
N SER A 723 66.29 -4.69 -32.69
CA SER A 723 66.92 -5.90 -33.33
C SER A 723 67.76 -6.71 -32.31
N PRO A 724 68.23 -7.96 -32.59
CA PRO A 724 67.71 -9.04 -33.46
C PRO A 724 67.63 -10.44 -32.74
N PHE A 725 67.27 -11.50 -33.49
CA PHE A 725 67.33 -12.96 -33.16
C PHE A 725 66.39 -13.57 -32.08
N PRO A 726 65.55 -14.56 -32.48
CA PRO A 726 64.85 -15.49 -31.57
C PRO A 726 65.13 -17.00 -31.84
N SER A 727 65.00 -17.87 -30.82
CA SER A 727 64.71 -19.35 -30.82
C SER A 727 65.49 -20.11 -29.72
N PRO A 728 65.12 -21.36 -29.34
CA PRO A 728 63.82 -21.89 -28.92
C PRO A 728 63.93 -22.59 -27.52
N PRO A 729 62.89 -23.27 -26.96
CA PRO A 729 62.76 -24.76 -27.09
C PRO A 729 61.24 -25.22 -27.12
N PRO A 730 60.83 -26.52 -27.05
CA PRO A 730 59.77 -27.04 -27.95
C PRO A 730 58.61 -27.84 -27.23
N PRO A 731 57.85 -28.79 -27.85
CA PRO A 731 56.79 -28.51 -28.83
C PRO A 731 55.45 -29.32 -28.73
N SER A 732 54.37 -28.76 -29.33
CA SER A 732 53.30 -29.46 -30.09
C SER A 732 52.27 -30.39 -29.40
N PRO A 733 51.11 -30.74 -30.05
CA PRO A 733 50.67 -30.44 -31.44
C PRO A 733 49.34 -29.64 -31.63
N TYR A 734 49.10 -29.26 -32.89
CA TYR A 734 48.02 -28.42 -33.50
C TYR A 734 46.98 -29.30 -34.28
N PRO A 735 46.04 -28.83 -35.18
CA PRO A 735 45.70 -27.49 -35.77
C PRO A 735 44.21 -27.03 -35.60
N SER A 736 43.75 -25.77 -35.72
CA SER A 736 43.98 -24.57 -36.60
C SER A 736 43.08 -24.43 -37.86
N PRO A 737 42.27 -23.36 -37.96
CA PRO A 737 41.82 -22.73 -39.21
C PRO A 737 42.41 -21.31 -39.43
N LYS A 738 42.11 -20.64 -40.56
CA LYS A 738 42.89 -19.51 -41.13
C LYS A 738 42.03 -18.25 -41.45
N PRO A 739 42.54 -16.99 -41.31
CA PRO A 739 41.79 -15.75 -41.61
C PRO A 739 41.77 -15.33 -43.11
N PRO A 740 40.92 -14.34 -43.50
CA PRO A 740 40.65 -13.96 -44.90
C PRO A 740 41.48 -12.76 -45.46
N PRO A 741 41.54 -12.58 -46.79
CA PRO A 741 42.08 -11.39 -47.46
C PRO A 741 41.01 -10.30 -47.78
N PRO A 742 41.41 -9.03 -48.06
CA PRO A 742 40.49 -7.91 -48.33
C PRO A 742 40.48 -7.52 -49.86
N PRO A 743 40.13 -6.30 -50.35
CA PRO A 743 39.10 -6.16 -51.38
C PRO A 743 39.56 -5.55 -52.73
N SER A 744 38.66 -5.42 -53.71
CA SER A 744 38.85 -4.69 -54.98
C SER A 744 37.51 -4.25 -55.62
N PRO A 745 37.49 -3.32 -56.60
CA PRO A 745 36.35 -2.38 -56.77
C PRO A 745 35.39 -2.63 -57.96
N TYR A 746 34.27 -1.89 -57.92
CA TYR A 746 33.25 -1.63 -58.96
C TYR A 746 33.84 -1.13 -60.33
N PRO A 747 33.06 -1.03 -61.45
CA PRO A 747 31.60 -1.21 -61.64
C PRO A 747 31.13 -2.03 -62.89
N SER A 748 29.79 -2.18 -63.05
CA SER A 748 29.00 -1.93 -64.30
C SER A 748 27.93 -3.00 -64.70
N PRO A 749 26.85 -2.65 -65.44
CA PRO A 749 25.56 -3.37 -65.41
C PRO A 749 25.00 -3.86 -66.81
N PRO A 750 23.67 -3.82 -67.16
CA PRO A 750 22.87 -4.97 -67.64
C PRO A 750 22.58 -4.97 -69.18
N PRO A 751 21.82 -5.93 -69.79
CA PRO A 751 20.34 -5.88 -69.86
C PRO A 751 19.63 -7.30 -69.92
N PRO A 752 18.51 -7.64 -70.65
CA PRO A 752 17.33 -8.26 -70.00
C PRO A 752 16.72 -9.56 -70.63
N SER A 753 15.56 -9.99 -70.10
CA SER A 753 14.89 -11.30 -70.24
C SER A 753 13.90 -11.51 -71.41
N PRO A 754 13.36 -12.74 -71.56
CA PRO A 754 11.93 -12.96 -71.81
C PRO A 754 11.19 -13.77 -70.71
N TYR A 755 9.84 -13.78 -70.76
CA TYR A 755 8.85 -14.35 -69.80
C TYR A 755 8.15 -15.62 -70.40
N PRO A 756 7.18 -16.36 -69.77
CA PRO A 756 6.32 -16.02 -68.59
C PRO A 756 5.98 -17.08 -67.51
N SER A 757 5.66 -16.55 -66.31
CA SER A 757 4.66 -16.89 -65.25
C SER A 757 3.98 -18.28 -65.12
N PRO A 758 3.66 -18.70 -63.86
CA PRO A 758 2.33 -18.40 -63.31
C PRO A 758 2.32 -17.67 -61.93
N LYS A 759 1.12 -17.51 -61.31
CA LYS A 759 0.78 -16.60 -60.18
C LYS A 759 0.63 -17.34 -58.80
N PRO A 760 0.26 -16.69 -57.66
CA PRO A 760 0.77 -17.05 -56.33
C PRO A 760 -0.18 -17.89 -55.44
N PRO A 761 0.32 -18.44 -54.30
CA PRO A 761 -0.51 -19.09 -53.29
C PRO A 761 -1.31 -18.11 -52.38
N PRO A 762 -2.48 -18.52 -51.87
CA PRO A 762 -3.31 -17.78 -50.89
C PRO A 762 -2.85 -18.02 -49.42
N PRO A 763 -3.42 -17.32 -48.40
CA PRO A 763 -2.90 -17.34 -47.03
C PRO A 763 -3.31 -18.59 -46.22
N PRO A 764 -2.54 -18.95 -45.17
CA PRO A 764 -2.88 -20.03 -44.25
C PRO A 764 -4.03 -19.64 -43.29
N SER A 765 -5.03 -20.52 -43.19
CA SER A 765 -6.10 -20.47 -42.18
C SER A 765 -5.79 -21.44 -41.01
N PRO A 766 -6.52 -21.40 -39.88
CA PRO A 766 -6.10 -22.04 -38.64
C PRO A 766 -6.37 -23.56 -38.54
N TYR A 767 -5.76 -24.17 -37.51
CA TYR A 767 -5.83 -25.59 -37.07
C TYR A 767 -5.02 -26.64 -37.87
N PRO A 768 -4.11 -27.36 -37.18
CA PRO A 768 -3.69 -28.71 -37.58
C PRO A 768 -4.50 -29.79 -36.81
N SER A 769 -4.79 -30.91 -37.49
CA SER A 769 -5.27 -32.16 -36.89
C SER A 769 -4.34 -33.32 -37.29
N PRO A 770 -4.25 -34.42 -36.52
CA PRO A 770 -3.14 -35.37 -36.61
C PRO A 770 -3.28 -36.43 -37.72
N PRO A 771 -2.15 -36.98 -38.26
CA PRO A 771 -2.14 -38.03 -39.28
C PRO A 771 -2.17 -39.49 -38.72
N PRO A 772 -2.57 -40.48 -39.54
CA PRO A 772 -2.70 -41.91 -39.17
C PRO A 772 -1.43 -42.79 -39.43
N PRO A 773 -1.42 -44.09 -39.02
CA PRO A 773 -0.19 -44.91 -38.92
C PRO A 773 -0.06 -46.12 -39.88
N SER A 774 1.17 -46.65 -40.08
CA SER A 774 1.53 -48.04 -40.49
C SER A 774 3.05 -48.18 -40.74
N PRO A 775 3.67 -49.40 -40.85
CA PRO A 775 3.29 -50.72 -40.32
C PRO A 775 4.45 -51.44 -39.53
N TYR A 776 4.17 -52.64 -38.99
CA TYR A 776 5.13 -53.52 -38.27
C TYR A 776 5.84 -54.55 -39.19
N PRO A 777 6.87 -55.26 -38.67
CA PRO A 777 6.66 -56.69 -38.38
C PRO A 777 7.09 -57.12 -36.95
N SER A 778 6.82 -58.38 -36.59
CA SER A 778 6.68 -58.87 -35.19
C SER A 778 7.78 -59.82 -34.69
N PRO A 779 7.91 -59.99 -33.36
CA PRO A 779 8.31 -61.25 -32.72
C PRO A 779 7.13 -61.98 -32.02
N LYS A 780 7.30 -63.29 -31.76
CA LYS A 780 6.34 -64.19 -31.06
C LYS A 780 7.11 -65.05 -30.01
N PRO A 781 6.50 -65.93 -29.18
CA PRO A 781 6.42 -65.62 -27.74
C PRO A 781 6.95 -66.73 -26.78
N PRO A 782 7.26 -66.39 -25.51
CA PRO A 782 7.27 -67.33 -24.38
C PRO A 782 5.95 -67.34 -23.58
N SER A 783 5.76 -68.36 -22.75
CA SER A 783 4.61 -68.53 -21.83
C SER A 783 4.87 -67.98 -20.41
N PRO A 784 3.85 -67.87 -19.52
CA PRO A 784 3.83 -66.83 -18.48
C PRO A 784 4.12 -67.28 -17.03
N SER A 785 4.66 -66.35 -16.23
CA SER A 785 4.56 -66.32 -14.76
C SER A 785 5.13 -64.98 -14.21
N PRO A 786 4.67 -64.46 -13.05
CA PRO A 786 3.30 -64.34 -12.56
C PRO A 786 2.86 -62.85 -12.44
N SER A 787 1.56 -62.58 -12.28
CA SER A 787 1.04 -61.20 -12.20
C SER A 787 1.47 -60.45 -10.92
N PRO A 788 1.77 -59.14 -11.00
CA PRO A 788 1.86 -58.27 -9.82
C PRO A 788 0.53 -58.26 -9.05
N LYS A 789 0.60 -58.42 -7.73
CA LYS A 789 -0.57 -58.48 -6.85
C LYS A 789 -1.15 -57.06 -6.64
N PRO A 790 -2.49 -56.86 -6.75
CA PRO A 790 -3.10 -55.57 -6.44
C PRO A 790 -2.90 -55.20 -4.95
N PRO A 791 -2.91 -53.89 -4.61
CA PRO A 791 -2.78 -53.45 -3.22
C PRO A 791 -3.92 -53.99 -2.35
N PRO A 792 -3.66 -54.29 -1.06
CA PRO A 792 -4.65 -54.92 -0.19
C PRO A 792 -5.84 -53.98 0.11
N PRO A 793 -7.08 -54.50 0.17
CA PRO A 793 -8.22 -53.74 0.65
C PRO A 793 -8.05 -53.42 2.16
N PRO A 794 -8.68 -52.35 2.67
CA PRO A 794 -8.61 -51.98 4.08
C PRO A 794 -9.16 -53.09 4.98
N SER A 795 -8.45 -53.37 6.08
CA SER A 795 -8.82 -54.45 7.01
C SER A 795 -10.11 -54.12 7.77
N PRO A 796 -11.01 -55.12 8.00
CA PRO A 796 -12.30 -54.89 8.60
C PRO A 796 -12.20 -54.54 10.09
N LYS A 797 -13.08 -53.65 10.54
CA LYS A 797 -13.27 -53.32 11.96
C LYS A 797 -14.08 -54.44 12.65
N PRO A 798 -13.73 -54.90 13.87
CA PRO A 798 -14.49 -55.94 14.55
C PRO A 798 -15.94 -55.56 14.83
N SER A 799 -16.86 -56.51 14.68
CA SER A 799 -18.27 -56.38 15.06
C SER A 799 -18.59 -57.16 16.34
N PRO A 800 -19.50 -56.67 17.20
CA PRO A 800 -19.96 -57.40 18.39
C PRO A 800 -20.88 -58.59 18.04
N PRO A 801 -21.11 -59.53 18.99
CA PRO A 801 -21.90 -60.74 18.76
C PRO A 801 -23.41 -60.49 18.56
N PRO A 802 -24.14 -61.44 17.94
CA PRO A 802 -25.54 -61.26 17.52
C PRO A 802 -26.59 -61.57 18.61
N SER A 803 -27.80 -61.07 18.38
CA SER A 803 -29.05 -61.50 19.02
C SER A 803 -30.13 -61.66 17.92
N PRO A 804 -31.18 -62.50 18.07
CA PRO A 804 -31.59 -63.34 16.94
C PRO A 804 -32.97 -63.07 16.27
N PHE A 805 -33.15 -63.73 15.12
CA PHE A 805 -34.34 -63.91 14.26
C PHE A 805 -34.71 -62.79 13.25
N PRO A 806 -35.32 -63.14 12.08
CA PRO A 806 -35.10 -62.41 10.82
C PRO A 806 -36.38 -61.84 10.14
N SER A 807 -36.23 -61.27 8.94
CA SER A 807 -37.34 -60.93 8.03
C SER A 807 -36.91 -60.99 6.54
N PRO A 808 -37.85 -61.05 5.56
CA PRO A 808 -37.63 -61.71 4.26
C PRO A 808 -37.05 -60.83 3.11
N PRO A 809 -36.70 -61.42 1.94
CA PRO A 809 -35.97 -60.77 0.84
C PRO A 809 -36.83 -59.94 -0.14
N PRO A 810 -36.21 -59.04 -0.95
CA PRO A 810 -36.91 -58.09 -1.83
C PRO A 810 -37.30 -58.64 -3.22
N LYS A 811 -38.18 -57.92 -3.92
CA LYS A 811 -38.49 -58.08 -5.37
C LYS A 811 -38.15 -56.80 -6.17
N PRO A 812 -38.02 -56.87 -7.51
CA PRO A 812 -37.34 -55.85 -8.32
C PRO A 812 -38.25 -54.71 -8.84
N SER A 813 -37.62 -53.65 -9.37
CA SER A 813 -38.23 -52.42 -9.86
C SER A 813 -38.36 -52.39 -11.40
N PRO A 814 -39.46 -51.85 -11.97
CA PRO A 814 -39.64 -51.63 -13.42
C PRO A 814 -39.36 -50.18 -13.88
N SER A 815 -39.27 -50.00 -15.21
CA SER A 815 -38.87 -48.77 -15.93
C SER A 815 -40.01 -47.73 -16.16
N PRO A 816 -39.74 -46.49 -16.62
CA PRO A 816 -40.66 -45.35 -16.50
C PRO A 816 -41.51 -45.00 -17.75
N PRO A 817 -42.61 -44.23 -17.57
CA PRO A 817 -43.42 -43.62 -18.65
C PRO A 817 -43.06 -42.14 -18.97
N PRO A 818 -43.61 -41.52 -20.05
CA PRO A 818 -43.09 -40.27 -20.63
C PRO A 818 -43.88 -38.96 -20.33
N ASN A 819 -43.42 -37.87 -20.97
CA ASN A 819 -43.73 -36.44 -20.78
C ASN A 819 -45.14 -35.96 -21.27
N PRO A 820 -45.80 -34.99 -20.59
CA PRO A 820 -47.09 -34.42 -21.00
C PRO A 820 -47.05 -32.99 -21.61
N SER A 821 -48.11 -32.61 -22.35
CA SER A 821 -48.42 -31.25 -22.87
C SER A 821 -49.94 -31.16 -23.24
N PRO A 822 -50.48 -30.06 -23.80
CA PRO A 822 -51.16 -28.95 -23.12
C PRO A 822 -52.72 -28.90 -23.31
N SER A 823 -53.44 -28.04 -22.57
CA SER A 823 -54.91 -27.75 -22.72
C SER A 823 -55.32 -26.47 -21.90
N PRO A 824 -56.59 -25.98 -21.88
CA PRO A 824 -57.19 -25.06 -22.88
C PRO A 824 -57.85 -23.77 -22.26
N PRO A 825 -58.45 -22.83 -23.05
CA PRO A 825 -58.90 -21.50 -22.55
C PRO A 825 -60.42 -21.33 -22.26
N PRO A 826 -60.86 -20.29 -21.48
CA PRO A 826 -62.28 -19.95 -21.20
C PRO A 826 -62.87 -18.78 -22.04
N LYS A 827 -64.18 -18.46 -21.84
CA LYS A 827 -65.05 -17.61 -22.69
C LYS A 827 -65.79 -16.47 -21.87
N PRO A 828 -66.75 -15.63 -22.37
CA PRO A 828 -66.67 -14.15 -22.18
C PRO A 828 -67.96 -13.42 -21.67
N SER A 829 -67.96 -12.07 -21.77
CA SER A 829 -69.02 -11.06 -21.46
C SER A 829 -68.98 -10.48 -20.03
N SER A 830 -69.34 -9.22 -19.72
CA SER A 830 -70.15 -8.19 -20.44
C SER A 830 -69.68 -6.72 -20.24
N SER A 831 -70.22 -5.77 -21.02
CA SER A 831 -69.78 -4.34 -21.13
C SER A 831 -70.75 -3.30 -20.51
N PRO A 832 -70.27 -2.05 -20.29
CA PRO A 832 -71.10 -0.82 -20.33
C PRO A 832 -70.49 0.23 -21.35
N PRO A 833 -70.88 1.53 -21.45
CA PRO A 833 -71.31 2.12 -22.74
C PRO A 833 -70.32 3.10 -23.43
N PRO A 834 -70.60 3.57 -24.67
CA PRO A 834 -69.64 4.27 -25.54
C PRO A 834 -69.52 5.80 -25.31
N LYS A 835 -68.50 6.42 -25.92
CA LYS A 835 -68.27 7.88 -25.97
C LYS A 835 -68.04 8.38 -27.41
N ALA A 836 -68.22 9.69 -27.63
CA ALA A 836 -68.49 10.35 -28.92
C ALA A 836 -67.32 10.44 -29.94
N PRO A 837 -67.61 10.65 -31.25
CA PRO A 837 -66.62 10.72 -32.35
C PRO A 837 -65.83 12.07 -32.43
N PRO A 838 -64.73 12.13 -33.22
CA PRO A 838 -63.78 13.24 -33.20
C PRO A 838 -64.04 14.40 -34.20
N PRO A 839 -63.57 15.64 -33.92
CA PRO A 839 -63.55 16.78 -34.86
C PRO A 839 -62.34 16.78 -35.85
N PRO A 840 -62.35 17.63 -36.91
CA PRO A 840 -61.38 17.60 -38.02
C PRO A 840 -60.08 18.43 -37.83
N PRO A 841 -59.04 18.23 -38.67
CA PRO A 841 -57.68 18.78 -38.49
C PRO A 841 -57.37 20.09 -39.26
N PRO A 842 -56.46 20.96 -38.75
CA PRO A 842 -55.94 22.10 -39.52
C PRO A 842 -54.38 22.30 -39.50
N LYS A 843 -53.74 22.05 -40.67
CA LYS A 843 -52.48 22.66 -41.19
C LYS A 843 -51.18 22.55 -40.35
N ALA A 844 -50.05 23.05 -40.88
CA ALA A 844 -48.69 22.58 -40.57
C ALA A 844 -47.58 23.67 -40.54
N SER A 845 -46.35 23.27 -40.13
CA SER A 845 -45.08 24.04 -39.98
C SER A 845 -45.02 24.95 -38.74
N PRO A 846 -43.82 25.26 -38.15
CA PRO A 846 -42.43 25.14 -38.64
C PRO A 846 -41.50 24.23 -37.76
N PRO A 847 -40.18 24.12 -38.04
CA PRO A 847 -39.24 23.24 -37.30
C PRO A 847 -38.35 24.00 -36.27
N PRO A 848 -37.35 23.34 -35.65
CA PRO A 848 -37.34 22.77 -34.29
C PRO A 848 -36.74 23.70 -33.20
N SER A 849 -36.78 23.26 -31.92
CA SER A 849 -36.15 23.96 -30.77
C SER A 849 -35.58 22.98 -29.71
N PRO A 850 -34.65 23.39 -28.82
CA PRO A 850 -33.76 22.47 -28.09
C PRO A 850 -34.22 22.08 -26.66
N SER A 851 -33.42 21.22 -26.03
CA SER A 851 -33.56 20.73 -24.64
C SER A 851 -33.53 21.84 -23.57
N PRO A 852 -34.12 21.62 -22.37
CA PRO A 852 -34.14 22.60 -21.29
C PRO A 852 -32.76 22.79 -20.64
N THR A 853 -32.33 24.04 -20.54
CA THR A 853 -31.09 24.52 -19.91
C THR A 853 -31.18 24.49 -18.36
N PRO A 854 -30.08 24.27 -17.61
CA PRO A 854 -30.08 24.43 -16.15
C PRO A 854 -30.46 25.85 -15.73
N THR A 855 -31.51 25.98 -14.91
CA THR A 855 -31.98 27.28 -14.40
C THR A 855 -31.30 27.63 -13.08
N CYS A 856 -30.40 28.61 -13.10
CA CYS A 856 -29.87 29.21 -11.88
C CYS A 856 -30.94 30.09 -11.20
N ASP A 857 -30.95 30.15 -9.86
CA ASP A 857 -32.04 30.79 -9.10
C ASP A 857 -32.20 32.28 -9.43
N ALA A 858 -33.38 32.66 -9.91
CA ALA A 858 -33.73 34.04 -10.27
C ALA A 858 -33.61 35.04 -9.09
N ASN A 859 -33.49 34.57 -7.84
CA ASN A 859 -33.29 35.40 -6.66
C ASN A 859 -31.81 35.69 -6.35
N ASP A 860 -30.87 34.84 -6.78
CA ASP A 860 -29.44 35.03 -6.56
C ASP A 860 -28.95 36.32 -7.25
N TYR A 861 -28.17 37.15 -6.56
CA TYR A 861 -27.59 38.35 -7.14
C TYR A 861 -26.72 38.02 -8.36
N ALA A 862 -25.98 36.90 -8.33
CA ALA A 862 -25.15 36.47 -9.47
C ALA A 862 -26.01 36.05 -10.67
N CYS A 863 -27.18 35.44 -10.45
CA CYS A 863 -28.13 35.15 -11.53
C CYS A 863 -28.81 36.41 -12.07
N LYS A 864 -28.92 37.48 -11.28
CA LYS A 864 -29.37 38.80 -11.73
C LYS A 864 -28.29 39.50 -12.56
N GLU A 865 -27.02 39.44 -12.13
CA GLU A 865 -25.85 39.93 -12.90
C GLU A 865 -25.79 39.32 -14.32
N CYS A 866 -26.15 38.04 -14.52
CA CYS A 866 -26.31 37.42 -15.85
C CYS A 866 -27.47 38.00 -16.71
N SER A 867 -27.94 39.21 -16.40
CA SER A 867 -28.92 40.01 -17.16
C SER A 867 -28.39 41.42 -17.47
N ASP A 868 -27.15 41.72 -17.08
CA ASP A 868 -26.41 42.93 -17.40
C ASP A 868 -26.14 43.02 -18.92
N SER A 869 -26.14 44.24 -19.47
CA SER A 869 -25.90 44.52 -20.89
C SER A 869 -24.53 44.05 -21.38
N ASP A 870 -23.53 43.97 -20.51
CA ASP A 870 -22.18 43.52 -20.86
C ASP A 870 -22.11 41.98 -21.06
N ILE A 871 -23.15 41.25 -20.65
CA ILE A 871 -23.20 39.77 -20.69
C ILE A 871 -24.00 39.28 -21.90
N THR A 872 -23.37 39.36 -23.06
CA THR A 872 -23.93 38.93 -24.35
C THR A 872 -24.17 37.42 -24.44
N ALA A 873 -23.57 36.61 -23.56
CA ALA A 873 -23.74 35.16 -23.46
C ALA A 873 -24.55 34.73 -22.21
N ALA A 874 -25.63 35.46 -21.89
CA ALA A 874 -26.46 35.24 -20.70
C ALA A 874 -26.82 33.77 -20.35
N PRO A 875 -27.13 32.85 -21.30
CA PRO A 875 -27.36 31.44 -20.96
C PRO A 875 -26.11 30.71 -20.45
N SER A 876 -24.96 30.96 -21.07
CA SER A 876 -23.66 30.43 -20.60
C SER A 876 -23.27 31.06 -19.27
N CYS A 877 -23.58 32.33 -19.05
CA CYS A 877 -23.37 32.99 -17.76
C CYS A 877 -24.18 32.32 -16.65
N ARG A 878 -25.49 32.11 -16.84
CA ARG A 878 -26.35 31.42 -15.86
C ARG A 878 -25.87 29.99 -15.59
N THR A 879 -25.35 29.32 -16.62
CA THR A 879 -24.73 27.99 -16.50
C THR A 879 -23.43 28.03 -15.69
N CYS A 880 -22.55 29.02 -15.92
CA CYS A 880 -21.33 29.26 -15.12
C CYS A 880 -21.68 29.55 -13.66
N VAL A 881 -22.59 30.50 -13.40
CA VAL A 881 -23.03 30.86 -12.05
C VAL A 881 -23.64 29.66 -11.33
N SER A 882 -24.53 28.89 -12.00
CA SER A 882 -25.10 27.67 -11.43
C SER A 882 -24.03 26.62 -11.11
N SER A 883 -23.03 26.46 -11.98
CA SER A 883 -21.91 25.53 -11.78
C SER A 883 -21.07 25.94 -10.58
N MET A 884 -20.65 27.20 -10.50
CA MET A 884 -19.85 27.73 -9.39
C MET A 884 -20.59 27.66 -8.05
N ARG A 885 -21.88 28.02 -8.02
CA ARG A 885 -22.73 27.85 -6.84
C ARG A 885 -22.88 26.38 -6.42
N SER A 886 -23.01 25.45 -7.38
CA SER A 886 -23.17 24.02 -7.09
C SER A 886 -21.96 23.39 -6.39
N ILE A 887 -20.77 23.99 -6.52
CA ILE A 887 -19.54 23.58 -5.83
C ILE A 887 -19.12 24.52 -4.69
N GLY A 888 -20.00 25.44 -4.26
CA GLY A 888 -19.75 26.38 -3.17
C GLY A 888 -18.68 27.44 -3.47
N GLN A 889 -18.32 27.65 -4.73
CA GLN A 889 -17.37 28.68 -5.15
C GLN A 889 -18.06 30.02 -5.38
N ASP A 890 -17.27 31.10 -5.35
CA ASP A 890 -17.76 32.44 -5.68
C ASP A 890 -18.03 32.55 -7.21
N PRO A 891 -19.28 32.76 -7.65
CA PRO A 891 -19.59 32.99 -9.06
C PRO A 891 -19.06 34.34 -9.57
N TRP A 892 -18.46 35.20 -8.74
CA TRP A 892 -17.78 36.42 -9.23
C TRP A 892 -16.70 36.12 -10.27
N ARG A 893 -16.10 34.92 -10.26
CA ARG A 893 -15.20 34.42 -11.31
C ARG A 893 -15.85 34.37 -12.71
N CYS A 894 -17.17 34.19 -12.81
CA CYS A 894 -17.89 34.23 -14.08
C CYS A 894 -17.92 35.65 -14.70
N PHE A 895 -17.89 36.71 -13.87
CA PHE A 895 -18.01 38.11 -14.34
C PHE A 895 -16.66 38.83 -14.44
N SER A 896 -15.81 38.64 -13.42
CA SER A 896 -14.53 39.36 -13.22
C SER A 896 -13.46 39.17 -14.29
N SER A 897 -13.73 38.34 -15.29
CA SER A 897 -12.81 38.04 -16.39
C SER A 897 -13.55 38.02 -17.72
N CYS A 898 -14.37 37.00 -17.99
CA CYS A 898 -14.99 36.83 -19.30
C CYS A 898 -15.97 37.95 -19.73
N THR A 899 -16.45 38.80 -18.81
CA THR A 899 -17.55 39.75 -19.12
C THR A 899 -17.38 41.19 -18.61
N LYS A 900 -16.44 41.50 -17.70
CA LYS A 900 -16.26 42.86 -17.15
C LYS A 900 -14.77 43.23 -17.07
N GLY A 901 -14.32 44.13 -17.95
CA GLY A 901 -12.91 44.54 -18.05
C GLY A 901 -12.61 45.40 -19.28
N LYS A 902 -11.36 45.85 -19.44
CA LYS A 902 -10.95 46.68 -20.60
C LYS A 902 -10.96 45.93 -21.95
N ASN A 903 -10.87 44.61 -21.92
CA ASN A 903 -10.82 43.75 -23.11
C ASN A 903 -12.07 42.84 -23.22
N ALA A 904 -13.13 43.15 -22.45
CA ALA A 904 -14.31 42.33 -22.24
C ALA A 904 -14.84 41.68 -23.53
N ILE A 905 -14.94 40.35 -23.52
CA ILE A 905 -15.33 39.56 -24.69
C ILE A 905 -16.78 39.89 -25.09
N SER A 906 -16.94 40.69 -26.13
CA SER A 906 -18.25 41.20 -26.59
C SER A 906 -18.95 40.28 -27.59
N ASP A 907 -18.25 39.35 -28.25
CA ASP A 907 -18.90 38.35 -29.10
C ASP A 907 -19.52 37.24 -28.25
N SER A 908 -20.85 37.07 -28.31
CA SER A 908 -21.60 36.12 -27.49
C SER A 908 -21.17 34.66 -27.69
N THR A 909 -20.63 34.30 -28.85
CA THR A 909 -20.11 32.94 -29.10
C THR A 909 -18.79 32.73 -28.35
N MET A 910 -17.93 33.75 -28.33
CA MET A 910 -16.61 33.70 -27.69
C MET A 910 -16.72 33.89 -26.18
N GLN A 911 -17.61 34.79 -25.72
CA GLN A 911 -17.96 34.95 -24.31
C GLN A 911 -18.58 33.65 -23.77
N GLY A 912 -19.45 33.00 -24.56
CA GLY A 912 -20.02 31.70 -24.22
C GLY A 912 -19.00 30.57 -24.11
N VAL A 913 -17.93 30.60 -24.92
CA VAL A 913 -16.79 29.66 -24.82
C VAL A 913 -15.92 30.00 -23.60
N CYS A 914 -15.63 31.27 -23.32
CA CYS A 914 -14.88 31.68 -22.12
C CYS A 914 -15.57 31.20 -20.83
N LEU A 915 -16.88 31.45 -20.71
CA LEU A 915 -17.69 31.06 -19.56
C LEU A 915 -17.82 29.53 -19.37
N ALA A 916 -17.57 28.73 -20.41
CA ALA A 916 -17.65 27.27 -20.36
C ALA A 916 -16.27 26.58 -20.24
N GLU A 917 -15.23 27.13 -20.88
CA GLU A 917 -13.91 26.49 -21.06
C GLU A 917 -12.80 27.20 -20.25
N CYS A 918 -12.97 28.47 -19.88
CA CYS A 918 -12.00 29.23 -19.05
C CYS A 918 -12.43 29.44 -17.59
N VAL A 919 -13.74 29.38 -17.29
CA VAL A 919 -14.27 29.37 -15.91
C VAL A 919 -14.91 28.02 -15.47
N PRO A 920 -14.51 26.82 -15.97
CA PRO A 920 -15.00 25.57 -15.40
C PRO A 920 -14.49 25.37 -13.96
N THR A 921 -15.14 24.43 -13.26
CA THR A 921 -14.82 24.04 -11.88
C THR A 921 -13.37 23.58 -11.64
N THR A 922 -12.65 23.25 -12.71
CA THR A 922 -11.25 22.79 -12.72
C THR A 922 -10.24 23.88 -13.13
N ALA A 923 -10.68 25.09 -13.49
CA ALA A 923 -9.78 26.12 -13.98
C ALA A 923 -8.89 26.68 -12.87
N ALA A 924 -7.57 26.59 -13.09
CA ALA A 924 -6.55 27.22 -12.27
C ALA A 924 -6.85 28.71 -12.05
N LYS A 925 -6.37 29.24 -10.92
CA LYS A 925 -6.49 30.66 -10.61
C LYS A 925 -5.76 31.48 -11.69
N ASP A 926 -6.34 32.62 -12.07
CA ASP A 926 -5.82 33.57 -13.06
C ASP A 926 -5.91 33.11 -14.55
N ASN A 927 -6.30 31.87 -14.85
CA ASN A 927 -6.56 31.41 -16.23
C ASN A 927 -7.86 31.98 -16.83
N ASP A 928 -8.86 32.25 -15.98
CA ASP A 928 -10.09 32.95 -16.35
C ASP A 928 -9.78 34.36 -16.87
N TRP A 929 -8.96 35.11 -16.13
CA TRP A 929 -8.45 36.43 -16.54
C TRP A 929 -7.64 36.38 -17.83
N ALA A 930 -6.76 35.39 -17.98
CA ALA A 930 -5.93 35.23 -19.17
C ALA A 930 -6.75 35.01 -20.47
N CYS A 931 -7.91 34.35 -20.38
CA CYS A 931 -8.78 34.16 -21.54
C CYS A 931 -9.41 35.47 -22.06
N ASP A 932 -9.78 36.40 -21.18
CA ASP A 932 -10.22 37.74 -21.60
C ASP A 932 -9.07 38.53 -22.24
N GLN A 933 -7.94 38.60 -21.54
CA GLN A 933 -6.82 39.46 -21.92
C GLN A 933 -6.06 38.99 -23.18
N TYR A 934 -6.02 37.68 -23.46
CA TYR A 934 -5.24 37.11 -24.56
C TYR A 934 -6.08 36.43 -25.63
N CYS A 935 -7.11 35.68 -25.24
CA CYS A 935 -7.99 35.02 -26.20
C CYS A 935 -9.17 35.92 -26.62
N GLY A 936 -9.57 36.91 -25.80
CA GLY A 936 -10.56 37.92 -26.15
C GLY A 936 -10.07 38.98 -27.15
N ASP A 937 -8.75 39.11 -27.32
CA ASP A 937 -8.13 40.08 -28.23
C ASP A 937 -8.51 39.81 -29.69
N ALA A 938 -9.41 40.66 -30.20
CA ALA A 938 -9.93 40.59 -31.56
C ALA A 938 -8.83 40.72 -32.64
N SER A 939 -7.65 41.26 -32.33
CA SER A 939 -6.52 41.30 -33.26
C SER A 939 -5.86 39.92 -33.47
N LEU A 940 -6.05 38.99 -32.52
CA LEU A 940 -5.44 37.66 -32.53
C LEU A 940 -6.42 36.57 -33.00
N VAL A 941 -7.64 36.57 -32.44
CA VAL A 941 -8.68 35.58 -32.74
C VAL A 941 -9.73 36.05 -33.76
N GLY A 942 -9.91 37.37 -33.93
CA GLY A 942 -11.05 37.91 -34.68
C GLY A 942 -12.38 37.48 -34.04
N LYS A 943 -13.31 36.96 -34.86
CA LYS A 943 -14.52 36.24 -34.40
C LYS A 943 -14.40 34.70 -34.56
N ASN A 944 -13.19 34.18 -34.70
CA ASN A 944 -12.97 32.77 -35.00
C ASN A 944 -12.92 31.93 -33.71
N THR A 945 -14.03 31.26 -33.40
CA THR A 945 -14.18 30.38 -32.23
C THR A 945 -13.20 29.21 -32.20
N THR A 946 -12.70 28.75 -33.35
CA THR A 946 -11.66 27.70 -33.41
C THR A 946 -10.31 28.27 -32.99
N ARG A 947 -9.96 29.49 -33.42
CA ARG A 947 -8.76 30.20 -32.92
C ARG A 947 -8.86 30.53 -31.43
N PHE A 948 -10.04 30.92 -30.96
CA PHE A 948 -10.31 31.13 -29.54
C PHE A 948 -10.01 29.85 -28.75
N ARG A 949 -10.61 28.71 -29.14
CA ARG A 949 -10.33 27.42 -28.52
C ARG A 949 -8.86 27.03 -28.58
N GLN A 950 -8.18 27.20 -29.73
CA GLN A 950 -6.74 26.94 -29.83
C GLN A 950 -5.92 27.78 -28.82
N CYS A 951 -6.29 29.05 -28.60
CA CYS A 951 -5.70 29.90 -27.58
C CYS A 951 -6.02 29.40 -26.14
N VAL A 952 -7.28 29.07 -25.85
CA VAL A 952 -7.71 28.52 -24.55
C VAL A 952 -7.02 27.19 -24.23
N THR A 953 -6.86 26.29 -25.20
CA THR A 953 -6.11 25.03 -25.03
C THR A 953 -4.64 25.27 -24.69
N CYS A 954 -4.02 26.34 -25.23
CA CYS A 954 -2.67 26.74 -24.80
C CYS A 954 -2.67 27.22 -23.34
N LEU A 955 -3.61 28.11 -22.97
CA LEU A 955 -3.73 28.63 -21.59
C LEU A 955 -4.04 27.54 -20.54
N GLN A 956 -4.84 26.54 -20.91
CA GLN A 956 -5.11 25.35 -20.08
C GLN A 956 -3.89 24.41 -19.98
N GLY A 957 -2.98 24.44 -20.97
CA GLY A 957 -1.82 23.57 -21.06
C GLY A 957 -0.52 24.14 -20.47
N VAL A 958 -0.55 25.37 -19.92
CA VAL A 958 0.59 25.99 -19.24
C VAL A 958 0.41 26.04 -17.72
N SER A 959 1.49 25.85 -16.98
CA SER A 959 1.49 25.68 -15.52
C SER A 959 1.82 26.95 -14.73
N CYS A 960 2.02 28.10 -15.38
CA CYS A 960 2.34 29.37 -14.73
C CYS A 960 1.87 30.61 -15.51
N SER A 961 1.62 31.71 -14.81
CA SER A 961 1.08 32.95 -15.38
C SER A 961 2.02 33.66 -16.37
N SER A 962 3.34 33.45 -16.28
CA SER A 962 4.29 33.97 -17.28
C SER A 962 4.20 33.23 -18.63
N ALA A 963 3.83 31.95 -18.63
CA ALA A 963 3.65 31.17 -19.86
C ALA A 963 2.31 31.49 -20.56
N ALA A 964 1.31 32.01 -19.85
CA ALA A 964 0.10 32.56 -20.47
C ALA A 964 0.42 33.70 -21.45
N TRP A 965 1.39 34.56 -21.13
CA TRP A 965 1.86 35.59 -22.06
C TRP A 965 2.63 35.01 -23.26
N SER A 966 3.26 33.84 -23.09
CA SER A 966 3.89 33.09 -24.19
C SER A 966 2.85 32.48 -25.14
N CYS A 967 1.68 32.04 -24.65
CA CYS A 967 0.54 31.68 -25.50
C CYS A 967 0.03 32.88 -26.32
N GLN A 968 -0.04 34.09 -25.73
CA GLN A 968 -0.37 35.32 -26.49
C GLN A 968 0.68 35.59 -27.57
N ASN A 969 1.97 35.49 -27.24
CA ASN A 969 3.06 35.67 -28.20
C ASN A 969 2.95 34.66 -29.36
N CYS A 970 2.71 33.38 -29.08
CA CYS A 970 2.48 32.35 -30.10
C CYS A 970 1.31 32.68 -31.04
N MET A 971 0.22 33.26 -30.53
CA MET A 971 -0.86 33.78 -31.38
C MET A 971 -0.37 34.94 -32.26
N GLN A 972 0.32 35.92 -31.69
CA GLN A 972 0.82 37.10 -32.40
C GLN A 972 1.80 36.73 -33.53
N VAL A 973 2.88 36.00 -33.23
CA VAL A 973 3.92 35.66 -34.22
C VAL A 973 3.42 34.74 -35.34
N ALA A 974 2.39 33.94 -35.07
CA ALA A 974 1.81 33.03 -36.05
C ALA A 974 0.71 33.69 -36.92
N ASN A 975 0.01 34.72 -36.43
CA ASN A 975 -1.12 35.32 -37.15
C ASN A 975 -0.70 35.96 -38.49
N GLY A 976 0.49 36.58 -38.54
CA GLY A 976 1.04 37.23 -39.74
C GLY A 976 1.71 36.29 -40.76
N ARG A 977 1.53 34.96 -40.65
CA ARG A 977 2.26 33.97 -41.46
C ARG A 977 1.41 33.33 -42.54
N SER A 978 2.02 33.01 -43.70
CA SER A 978 1.37 32.20 -44.74
C SER A 978 1.05 30.77 -44.28
N ASP A 979 1.77 30.25 -43.29
CA ASP A 979 1.58 28.92 -42.69
C ASP A 979 1.01 29.00 -41.25
N ALA A 980 0.19 30.03 -40.97
CA ALA A 980 -0.25 30.41 -39.62
C ALA A 980 -0.77 29.28 -38.72
N GLU A 981 -1.40 28.24 -39.28
CA GLU A 981 -1.89 27.10 -38.50
C GLU A 981 -0.79 26.14 -38.07
N ALA A 982 0.11 25.76 -38.98
CA ALA A 982 1.31 24.97 -38.64
C ALA A 982 2.25 25.76 -37.70
N ALA A 983 2.31 27.08 -37.85
CA ALA A 983 3.00 27.97 -36.94
C ALA A 983 2.39 28.00 -35.53
N ARG A 984 1.06 28.20 -35.38
CA ARG A 984 0.39 28.09 -34.07
C ARG A 984 0.55 26.72 -33.44
N SER A 985 0.32 25.65 -34.22
CA SER A 985 0.41 24.27 -33.75
C SER A 985 1.81 23.94 -33.20
N PHE A 986 2.87 24.30 -33.94
CA PHE A 986 4.24 24.19 -33.44
C PHE A 986 4.46 25.03 -32.18
N CYS A 987 4.07 26.31 -32.20
CA CYS A 987 4.40 27.25 -31.12
C CYS A 987 3.70 26.87 -29.81
N PHE A 988 2.42 26.50 -29.87
CA PHE A 988 1.70 25.97 -28.70
C PHE A 988 2.29 24.64 -28.23
N SER A 989 2.56 23.69 -29.14
CA SER A 989 3.25 22.43 -28.82
C SER A 989 4.72 22.60 -28.38
N CYS A 990 5.22 23.84 -28.33
CA CYS A 990 6.53 24.21 -27.81
C CYS A 990 6.37 24.90 -26.44
N VAL A 991 5.45 25.87 -26.30
CA VAL A 991 5.15 26.56 -25.02
C VAL A 991 4.50 25.64 -23.98
N THR A 992 3.66 24.68 -24.40
CA THR A 992 3.09 23.67 -23.50
C THR A 992 3.97 22.42 -23.35
N ASN A 993 5.20 22.44 -23.88
CA ASN A 993 6.14 21.33 -23.73
C ASN A 993 7.05 21.56 -22.51
N PRO A 994 6.96 20.72 -21.47
CA PRO A 994 7.79 20.86 -20.27
C PRO A 994 9.30 20.91 -20.55
N SER A 995 9.78 20.21 -21.58
CA SER A 995 11.20 20.18 -21.95
C SER A 995 11.73 21.48 -22.57
N TYR A 996 10.87 22.49 -22.76
CA TYR A 996 11.24 23.86 -23.14
C TYR A 996 10.87 24.92 -22.09
N TYR A 997 10.52 24.52 -20.85
CA TYR A 997 10.26 25.47 -19.77
C TYR A 997 11.49 26.34 -19.46
N GLY A 998 11.27 27.65 -19.31
CA GLY A 998 12.30 28.70 -19.29
C GLY A 998 12.79 29.17 -20.67
N TYR A 999 12.27 28.60 -21.76
CA TYR A 999 12.57 28.94 -23.16
C TYR A 999 11.29 29.17 -23.98
N GLU A 1000 10.16 29.45 -23.33
CA GLU A 1000 8.85 29.67 -23.96
C GLU A 1000 8.88 30.89 -24.92
N TRP A 1001 9.73 31.86 -24.63
CA TRP A 1001 10.02 33.00 -25.52
C TRP A 1001 10.72 32.60 -26.81
N ASP A 1002 11.63 31.61 -26.74
CA ASP A 1002 12.30 31.07 -27.92
C ASP A 1002 11.34 30.32 -28.84
N CYS A 1003 10.25 29.74 -28.30
CA CYS A 1003 9.20 29.11 -29.12
C CYS A 1003 8.54 30.13 -30.07
N GLY A 1004 8.22 31.33 -29.57
CA GLY A 1004 7.70 32.44 -30.38
C GLY A 1004 8.72 32.93 -31.40
N ASP A 1005 9.93 33.18 -30.95
CA ASP A 1005 11.07 33.69 -31.75
C ASP A 1005 11.43 32.73 -32.91
N CYS A 1006 11.48 31.42 -32.64
CA CYS A 1006 11.67 30.39 -33.66
C CYS A 1006 10.48 30.31 -34.63
N THR A 1007 9.24 30.45 -34.13
CA THR A 1007 8.03 30.46 -34.96
C THR A 1007 7.98 31.66 -35.90
N GLN A 1008 8.43 32.82 -35.45
CA GLN A 1008 8.55 34.03 -36.27
C GLN A 1008 9.65 33.88 -37.33
N LYS A 1009 10.84 33.40 -36.94
CA LYS A 1009 12.03 33.39 -37.79
C LYS A 1009 12.01 32.35 -38.92
N TYR A 1010 11.39 31.19 -38.74
CA TYR A 1010 11.51 30.06 -39.67
C TYR A 1010 10.19 29.69 -40.38
N LYS A 1011 10.27 29.12 -41.58
CA LYS A 1011 9.12 28.93 -42.49
C LYS A 1011 8.46 27.56 -42.39
N THR A 1012 9.19 26.53 -41.99
CA THR A 1012 8.69 25.16 -41.85
C THR A 1012 8.76 24.68 -40.41
N THR A 1013 7.90 23.72 -40.04
CA THR A 1013 7.91 23.08 -38.72
C THR A 1013 9.29 22.47 -38.41
N THR A 1014 9.94 21.84 -39.38
CA THR A 1014 11.28 21.24 -39.24
C THR A 1014 12.35 22.26 -38.84
N GLU A 1015 12.38 23.42 -39.50
CA GLU A 1015 13.32 24.50 -39.14
C GLU A 1015 13.01 25.09 -37.75
N ARG A 1016 11.74 25.20 -37.37
CA ARG A 1016 11.34 25.67 -36.03
C ARG A 1016 11.76 24.71 -34.94
N THR A 1017 11.52 23.41 -35.13
CA THR A 1017 11.98 22.35 -34.23
C THR A 1017 13.50 22.35 -34.10
N ALA A 1018 14.23 22.49 -35.22
CA ALA A 1018 15.68 22.63 -35.21
C ALA A 1018 16.14 23.92 -34.48
N CYS A 1019 15.43 25.04 -34.65
CA CYS A 1019 15.71 26.29 -33.97
C CYS A 1019 15.63 26.16 -32.44
N ILE A 1020 14.51 25.70 -31.89
CA ILE A 1020 14.35 25.57 -30.43
C ILE A 1020 15.36 24.55 -29.88
N THR A 1021 15.48 23.39 -30.54
CA THR A 1021 16.46 22.35 -30.19
C THR A 1021 17.89 22.90 -30.11
N ASN A 1022 18.27 23.80 -31.03
CA ASN A 1022 19.60 24.39 -31.04
C ASN A 1022 19.75 25.54 -30.03
N ARG A 1023 18.73 26.37 -29.80
CA ARG A 1023 18.79 27.43 -28.77
C ARG A 1023 18.99 26.83 -27.38
N VAL A 1024 18.16 25.86 -26.99
CA VAL A 1024 18.27 25.26 -25.65
C VAL A 1024 19.64 24.57 -25.48
N LYS A 1025 20.10 23.81 -26.47
CA LYS A 1025 21.47 23.24 -26.50
C LYS A 1025 22.58 24.29 -26.36
N SER A 1026 22.44 25.46 -27.00
CA SER A 1026 23.47 26.51 -27.00
C SER A 1026 23.58 27.28 -25.68
N SER A 1027 22.54 27.24 -24.85
CA SER A 1027 22.41 28.07 -23.63
C SER A 1027 23.31 27.65 -22.45
N GLY A 1028 24.17 26.64 -22.61
CA GLY A 1028 25.13 26.18 -21.60
C GLY A 1028 24.53 25.42 -20.41
N ARG A 1029 23.27 25.69 -20.05
CA ARG A 1029 22.46 24.80 -19.22
C ARG A 1029 22.26 23.50 -20.02
N LYS A 1030 22.75 22.38 -19.50
CA LYS A 1030 22.47 21.07 -20.12
C LYS A 1030 20.96 20.84 -20.10
N LEU A 1031 20.41 20.47 -21.25
CA LEU A 1031 19.13 19.75 -21.32
C LEU A 1031 19.21 18.54 -20.40
N LEU A 1032 18.53 18.61 -19.26
CA LEU A 1032 18.12 17.42 -18.54
C LEU A 1032 16.96 16.82 -19.35
N PRO A 1033 17.05 15.56 -19.83
CA PRO A 1033 15.94 14.93 -20.52
C PRO A 1033 14.83 14.67 -19.50
N GLY A 1034 13.71 15.38 -19.62
CA GLY A 1034 12.70 15.47 -18.57
C GLY A 1034 12.89 16.70 -17.67
N ALA A 1035 12.69 17.88 -18.25
CA ALA A 1035 11.60 18.69 -17.74
C ALA A 1035 10.33 18.24 -18.48
#